data_AF-A0A963NY91-F1
#
_entry.id   AF-A0A963NY91-F1
#
_cell.length_a   1.000
_cell.length_b   1.000
_cell.length_c   1.000
_cell.angle_alpha   90.00
_cell.angle_beta   90.00
_cell.angle_gamma   90.00
#
_symmetry.space_group_name_H-M   'P 1'
#
loop_
_entity.id
_entity.type
_entity.pdbx_description
1 polymer ?
#
loop_
_entity_poly.entity_id
_entity_poly.type
_entity_poly.pdbx_seq_one_letter_code
_entity_poly.pdbx_strand_id
1 'polypeptide(L)'
;MIQIPYQDRFAGKGSAAVSVVPVGAGNANGQAIARGVQVAADQLGQYGRTVVEQEDRTERAKVALAFTQSQERWLTDLEERKRNLAGDGKGFSDGVVADYDEWASGFLTAHGSGNPQVRAWLEERLADQRLGLRARSLDIEGTRRGVFQGQAVEETAKGWADAAFKAPLDYEEHAAGYNASIDLLDLDPAIDEKLRGEGLEDIALATGLSLAERDPALAYEQAMNGAPWAKQLSAPKLDSIATKAQAELKRRKVEAEQAAREAEQAARVRMHDAQEGIAARLQDDTARLASGLTPESALTQDEVMEAFGPEKGPAAWQKIERQLAFAETMGRIAGAAPDEQAALLDAARPDPDADGFALAQDRFETLQKAIAADTEQRRKDPAGYVGRVNRPLAEAFEAADTPEAFGRAVTLSLAEQERLGVPAALRRAVPDATVERVAETVQGLAGARDKVARIGAYALGIAEPGPRRAFMADLVKAGLPEGLRFVLPALEAGDEVGAAELLGALEAKITLEGDPKKELRAALEESGETAFETLTAALTGDARPLAEGRERLAAIERLAAARVQAGADPDDAVAHARKVAGGGVARLVDPDLGAITLPGDGDATRIEQGLQRFRHEITEHVDAAVLARMLSPEGQGFEASFARR
;
A
#
# COMPACT_ATOMS: atom_id res chain seq x y z
N MET A 1 23.51 -30.19 86.82
CA MET A 1 23.16 -31.52 87.36
C MET A 1 23.70 -31.57 88.79
N ILE A 2 22.81 -31.82 89.74
CA ILE A 2 23.09 -31.94 91.18
C ILE A 2 24.07 -33.11 91.40
N GLN A 3 25.08 -32.95 92.26
CA GLN A 3 25.85 -34.07 92.80
C GLN A 3 25.94 -33.99 94.32
N ILE A 4 25.49 -35.07 94.94
CA ILE A 4 25.73 -35.52 96.32
C ILE A 4 25.98 -37.05 96.17
N PRO A 5 26.65 -37.82 97.05
CA PRO A 5 27.54 -37.56 98.21
C PRO A 5 28.86 -38.39 98.16
N TYR A 6 29.73 -38.24 99.17
CA TYR A 6 30.06 -39.36 100.07
C TYR A 6 30.73 -38.86 101.37
N GLN A 7 30.08 -39.14 102.51
CA GLN A 7 30.66 -39.20 103.87
C GLN A 7 31.55 -40.45 103.96
N ASP A 8 32.43 -40.73 104.92
CA ASP A 8 32.42 -40.52 106.36
C ASP A 8 33.71 -41.17 106.90
N ARG A 9 34.24 -40.74 108.07
CA ARG A 9 34.70 -41.58 109.20
C ARG A 9 35.94 -41.11 110.01
N PHE A 10 35.68 -41.09 111.33
CA PHE A 10 36.53 -41.42 112.50
C PHE A 10 37.78 -40.57 112.78
N ALA A 11 37.74 -39.73 113.83
CA ALA A 11 38.19 -39.98 115.22
C ALA A 11 39.67 -39.61 115.41
N GLY A 12 40.15 -38.94 116.45
CA GLY A 12 39.62 -38.59 117.76
C GLY A 12 40.76 -38.69 118.77
N LYS A 13 40.94 -37.66 119.60
CA LYS A 13 41.76 -37.60 120.85
C LYS A 13 43.29 -37.60 120.63
N GLY A 14 44.11 -36.82 121.35
CA GLY A 14 43.93 -35.92 122.48
C GLY A 14 45.29 -35.68 123.17
N SER A 15 45.24 -34.93 124.29
CA SER A 15 46.34 -34.67 125.26
C SER A 15 47.38 -33.61 124.88
N ALA A 16 47.91 -32.78 125.78
CA ALA A 16 47.57 -32.46 127.18
C ALA A 16 48.47 -31.27 127.59
N ALA A 17 47.93 -30.34 128.37
CA ALA A 17 48.77 -29.44 129.16
C ALA A 17 49.05 -30.14 130.51
N VAL A 18 50.31 -30.53 130.73
CA VAL A 18 50.79 -31.06 132.01
C VAL A 18 51.39 -29.91 132.81
N SER A 19 50.78 -29.63 133.96
CA SER A 19 51.32 -28.80 135.04
C SER A 19 52.44 -29.55 135.76
N VAL A 20 53.62 -28.95 135.87
CA VAL A 20 54.74 -29.47 136.67
C VAL A 20 54.85 -28.68 137.97
N VAL A 21 54.62 -29.37 139.07
CA VAL A 21 54.91 -28.94 140.45
C VAL A 21 56.37 -29.33 140.78
N PRO A 22 57.13 -28.50 141.52
CA PRO A 22 58.52 -28.79 141.89
C PRO A 22 58.59 -29.78 143.07
N VAL A 23 59.45 -30.79 142.97
CA VAL A 23 59.88 -31.62 144.10
C VAL A 23 61.40 -31.52 144.21
N GLY A 24 61.87 -30.88 145.30
CA GLY A 24 63.24 -31.00 145.79
C GLY A 24 63.54 -32.44 146.21
N ALA A 25 64.76 -32.84 146.55
CA ALA A 25 65.90 -32.11 147.07
C ALA A 25 67.18 -32.88 146.69
N GLY A 26 68.34 -32.24 146.79
CA GLY A 26 69.61 -32.66 146.19
C GLY A 26 69.89 -34.16 146.02
N ASN A 27 70.17 -34.59 144.79
CA ASN A 27 71.35 -35.39 144.38
C ASN A 27 71.28 -35.85 142.90
N ALA A 28 72.39 -35.68 142.19
CA ALA A 28 72.96 -36.38 141.02
C ALA A 28 72.14 -36.89 139.79
N ASN A 29 70.81 -36.76 139.68
CA ASN A 29 70.03 -37.29 138.53
C ASN A 29 69.53 -36.26 137.48
N GLY A 30 69.99 -35.00 137.54
CA GLY A 30 69.53 -33.92 136.65
C GLY A 30 69.99 -33.94 135.18
N GLN A 31 70.95 -34.81 134.80
CA GLN A 31 71.51 -34.81 133.43
C GLN A 31 70.76 -35.69 132.42
N ALA A 32 69.94 -36.65 132.86
CA ALA A 32 69.19 -37.53 131.95
C ALA A 32 67.96 -36.84 131.34
N ILE A 33 67.35 -35.91 132.06
CA ILE A 33 66.11 -35.23 131.63
C ILE A 33 66.40 -34.13 130.59
N ALA A 34 67.56 -33.48 130.66
CA ALA A 34 67.96 -32.45 129.69
C ALA A 34 68.18 -33.00 128.26
N ARG A 35 68.67 -34.25 128.10
CA ARG A 35 68.83 -34.88 126.77
C ARG A 35 67.51 -35.31 126.15
N GLY A 36 66.51 -35.69 126.95
CA GLY A 36 65.19 -36.09 126.45
C GLY A 36 64.42 -34.95 125.79
N VAL A 37 64.57 -33.72 126.30
CA VAL A 37 63.89 -32.53 125.74
C VAL A 37 64.51 -32.10 124.40
N GLN A 38 65.81 -32.29 124.23
CA GLN A 38 66.54 -31.87 123.02
C GLN A 38 66.22 -32.79 121.81
N VAL A 39 66.11 -34.10 122.04
CA VAL A 39 65.72 -35.06 120.98
C VAL A 39 64.26 -34.86 120.54
N ALA A 40 63.36 -34.48 121.45
CA ALA A 40 61.97 -34.17 121.12
C ALA A 40 61.82 -32.89 120.27
N ALA A 41 62.67 -31.88 120.49
CA ALA A 41 62.70 -30.66 119.69
C ALA A 41 63.18 -30.91 118.25
N ASP A 42 64.20 -31.74 118.06
CA ASP A 42 64.74 -32.07 116.74
C ASP A 42 63.76 -32.92 115.90
N GLN A 43 63.01 -33.84 116.52
CA GLN A 43 61.98 -34.62 115.81
C GLN A 43 60.78 -33.77 115.38
N LEU A 44 60.36 -32.78 116.19
CA LEU A 44 59.32 -31.82 115.81
C LEU A 44 59.76 -30.90 114.65
N GLY A 45 61.05 -30.53 114.60
CA GLY A 45 61.62 -29.75 113.50
C GLY A 45 61.76 -30.51 112.16
N GLN A 46 61.83 -31.85 112.17
CA GLN A 46 61.79 -32.66 110.95
C GLN A 46 60.34 -32.84 110.46
N TYR A 47 59.38 -33.04 111.36
CA TYR A 47 57.97 -33.18 111.02
C TYR A 47 57.38 -31.88 110.44
N GLY A 48 57.78 -30.72 111.00
CA GLY A 48 57.37 -29.41 110.48
C GLY A 48 57.83 -29.14 109.05
N ARG A 49 59.02 -29.62 108.66
CA ARG A 49 59.53 -29.48 107.27
C ARG A 49 58.76 -30.35 106.28
N THR A 50 58.41 -31.59 106.65
CA THR A 50 57.63 -32.48 105.78
C THR A 50 56.18 -32.03 105.60
N VAL A 51 55.59 -31.38 106.60
CA VAL A 51 54.23 -30.83 106.50
C VAL A 51 54.21 -29.60 105.59
N VAL A 52 55.18 -28.67 105.74
CA VAL A 52 55.31 -27.52 104.84
C VAL A 52 55.54 -27.96 103.39
N GLU A 53 56.39 -28.96 103.13
CA GLU A 53 56.58 -29.50 101.77
C GLU A 53 55.34 -30.18 101.19
N GLN A 54 54.49 -30.81 102.01
CA GLN A 54 53.23 -31.42 101.56
C GLN A 54 52.15 -30.36 101.29
N GLU A 55 52.09 -29.32 102.13
CA GLU A 55 51.22 -28.16 101.93
C GLU A 55 51.61 -27.43 100.63
N ASP A 56 52.91 -27.16 100.41
CA ASP A 56 53.45 -26.56 99.18
C ASP A 56 53.08 -27.38 97.93
N ARG A 57 53.23 -28.71 97.98
CA ARG A 57 52.85 -29.60 96.86
C ARG A 57 51.35 -29.60 96.59
N THR A 58 50.54 -29.56 97.63
CA THR A 58 49.08 -29.56 97.51
C THR A 58 48.57 -28.24 96.97
N GLU A 59 49.11 -27.12 97.45
CA GLU A 59 48.82 -25.79 96.92
C GLU A 59 49.26 -25.69 95.45
N ARG A 60 50.49 -26.12 95.12
CA ARG A 60 50.98 -26.13 93.75
C ARG A 60 50.12 -27.00 92.83
N ALA A 61 49.64 -28.16 93.27
CA ALA A 61 48.76 -29.03 92.48
C ALA A 61 47.39 -28.38 92.21
N LYS A 62 46.80 -27.70 93.20
CA LYS A 62 45.54 -26.95 93.03
C LYS A 62 45.70 -25.79 92.06
N VAL A 63 46.77 -25.00 92.21
CA VAL A 63 47.07 -23.87 91.30
C VAL A 63 47.40 -24.38 89.89
N ALA A 64 48.11 -25.51 89.77
CA ALA A 64 48.39 -26.13 88.49
C ALA A 64 47.12 -26.61 87.76
N LEU A 65 46.15 -27.18 88.48
CA LEU A 65 44.86 -27.56 87.88
C LEU A 65 44.11 -26.32 87.37
N ALA A 66 44.02 -25.26 88.19
CA ALA A 66 43.37 -24.01 87.81
C ALA A 66 44.06 -23.34 86.60
N PHE A 67 45.40 -23.40 86.54
CA PHE A 67 46.19 -22.91 85.41
C PHE A 67 45.95 -23.75 84.13
N THR A 68 45.90 -25.07 84.21
CA THR A 68 45.58 -25.91 83.04
C THR A 68 44.17 -25.63 82.51
N GLN A 69 43.18 -25.43 83.38
CA GLN A 69 41.82 -25.07 82.98
C GLN A 69 41.76 -23.69 82.29
N SER A 70 42.58 -22.74 82.73
CA SER A 70 42.65 -21.43 82.07
C SER A 70 43.39 -21.47 80.73
N GLN A 71 44.38 -22.36 80.56
CA GLN A 71 44.98 -22.61 79.25
C GLN A 71 43.95 -23.05 78.23
N GLU A 72 43.10 -24.02 78.57
CA GLU A 72 42.02 -24.49 77.70
C GLU A 72 41.03 -23.37 77.34
N ARG A 73 40.65 -22.55 78.33
CA ARG A 73 39.78 -21.39 78.11
C ARG A 73 40.38 -20.39 77.13
N TRP A 74 41.65 -20.04 77.28
CA TRP A 74 42.33 -19.10 76.39
C TRP A 74 42.51 -19.62 74.96
N LEU A 75 42.74 -20.93 74.80
CA LEU A 75 42.77 -21.53 73.47
C LEU A 75 41.40 -21.49 72.79
N THR A 76 40.33 -21.76 73.56
CA THR A 76 38.95 -21.66 73.06
C THR A 76 38.60 -20.23 72.65
N ASP A 77 38.93 -19.26 73.51
CA ASP A 77 38.72 -17.83 73.26
C ASP A 77 39.49 -17.35 72.02
N LEU A 78 40.75 -17.79 71.84
CA LEU A 78 41.54 -17.45 70.65
C LEU A 78 40.91 -17.95 69.35
N GLU A 79 40.38 -19.18 69.33
CA GLU A 79 39.68 -19.73 68.16
C GLU A 79 38.35 -19.00 67.88
N GLU A 80 37.62 -18.60 68.93
CA GLU A 80 36.40 -17.80 68.77
C GLU A 80 36.71 -16.41 68.20
N ARG A 81 37.72 -15.73 68.73
CA ARG A 81 38.20 -14.45 68.20
C ARG A 81 38.67 -14.56 66.76
N LYS A 82 39.38 -15.63 66.40
CA LYS A 82 39.80 -15.93 65.02
C LYS A 82 38.60 -16.05 64.08
N ARG A 83 37.54 -16.76 64.49
CA ARG A 83 36.32 -16.89 63.67
C ARG A 83 35.59 -15.56 63.46
N ASN A 84 35.64 -14.69 64.47
CA ASN A 84 34.96 -13.40 64.46
C ASN A 84 35.84 -12.25 63.93
N LEU A 85 37.03 -12.56 63.40
CA LEU A 85 37.97 -11.55 62.94
C LEU A 85 37.50 -10.88 61.65
N ALA A 86 37.00 -9.64 61.79
CA ALA A 86 36.64 -8.77 60.67
C ALA A 86 37.85 -7.96 60.19
N GLY A 87 37.86 -7.60 58.90
CA GLY A 87 38.91 -6.78 58.29
C GLY A 87 40.26 -7.48 58.14
N ASP A 88 41.32 -6.67 58.09
CA ASP A 88 42.71 -7.10 57.93
C ASP A 88 43.27 -7.80 59.18
N GLY A 89 42.58 -7.73 60.31
CA GLY A 89 43.03 -8.31 61.57
C GLY A 89 44.15 -7.53 62.25
N LYS A 90 44.42 -6.28 61.85
CA LYS A 90 45.43 -5.43 62.48
C LYS A 90 45.13 -5.18 63.96
N GLY A 91 46.11 -5.47 64.81
CA GLY A 91 45.99 -5.32 66.27
C GLY A 91 45.34 -6.52 66.97
N PHE A 92 45.05 -7.60 66.24
CA PHE A 92 44.51 -8.83 66.81
C PHE A 92 45.47 -9.42 67.86
N SER A 93 46.75 -9.51 67.55
CA SER A 93 47.75 -10.06 68.48
C SER A 93 47.92 -9.20 69.72
N ASP A 94 47.92 -7.88 69.56
CA ASP A 94 48.06 -6.93 70.66
C ASP A 94 46.85 -6.96 71.59
N GLY A 95 45.63 -7.06 71.02
CA GLY A 95 44.41 -7.23 71.79
C GLY A 95 44.37 -8.53 72.59
N VAL A 96 44.77 -9.65 71.99
CA VAL A 96 44.86 -10.96 72.70
C VAL A 96 45.87 -10.89 73.85
N VAL A 97 47.02 -10.27 73.64
CA VAL A 97 48.06 -10.15 74.68
C VAL A 97 47.62 -9.21 75.81
N ALA A 98 46.98 -8.09 75.49
CA ALA A 98 46.48 -7.14 76.49
C ALA A 98 45.43 -7.77 77.41
N ASP A 99 44.44 -8.46 76.83
CA ASP A 99 43.40 -9.15 77.60
C ASP A 99 43.99 -10.29 78.45
N TYR A 100 45.02 -10.98 77.91
CA TYR A 100 45.74 -12.00 78.66
C TYR A 100 46.50 -11.41 79.85
N ASP A 101 47.20 -10.28 79.66
CA ASP A 101 47.98 -9.61 80.69
C ASP A 101 47.07 -9.11 81.84
N GLU A 102 45.88 -8.58 81.51
CA GLU A 102 44.86 -8.20 82.50
C GLU A 102 44.39 -9.42 83.31
N TRP A 103 44.03 -10.50 82.61
CA TRP A 103 43.59 -11.74 83.26
C TRP A 103 44.69 -12.37 84.12
N ALA A 104 45.92 -12.44 83.62
CA ALA A 104 47.06 -13.07 84.30
C ALA A 104 47.40 -12.34 85.62
N SER A 105 47.29 -11.01 85.64
CA SER A 105 47.43 -10.20 86.85
C SER A 105 46.37 -10.53 87.91
N GLY A 106 45.10 -10.67 87.49
CA GLY A 106 44.02 -11.13 88.35
C GLY A 106 44.25 -12.56 88.87
N PHE A 107 44.72 -13.46 88.00
CA PHE A 107 45.01 -14.85 88.34
C PHE A 107 46.16 -14.97 89.36
N LEU A 108 47.24 -14.21 89.19
CA LEU A 108 48.36 -14.13 90.14
C LEU A 108 47.91 -13.62 91.51
N THR A 109 47.01 -12.64 91.54
CA THR A 109 46.47 -12.09 92.79
C THR A 109 45.61 -13.12 93.53
N ALA A 110 44.77 -13.85 92.80
CA ALA A 110 43.87 -14.86 93.37
C ALA A 110 44.59 -16.12 93.87
N HIS A 111 45.68 -16.53 93.21
CA HIS A 111 46.32 -17.82 93.44
C HIS A 111 47.79 -17.77 93.92
N GLY A 112 48.41 -16.59 93.97
CA GLY A 112 49.85 -16.42 94.26
C GLY A 112 50.19 -15.68 95.56
N SER A 113 49.25 -15.43 96.48
CA SER A 113 49.46 -14.58 97.67
C SER A 113 49.93 -15.32 98.92
N GLY A 114 49.74 -16.64 99.02
CA GLY A 114 50.07 -17.42 100.22
C GLY A 114 51.48 -18.00 100.26
N ASN A 115 52.11 -18.26 99.11
CA ASN A 115 53.34 -19.05 99.02
C ASN A 115 54.31 -18.50 97.93
N PRO A 116 55.50 -18.00 98.29
CA PRO A 116 56.46 -17.42 97.34
C PRO A 116 56.94 -18.38 96.26
N GLN A 117 57.07 -19.68 96.57
CA GLN A 117 57.53 -20.68 95.59
C GLN A 117 56.44 -20.98 94.55
N VAL A 118 55.19 -21.09 95.00
CA VAL A 118 54.04 -21.28 94.10
C VAL A 118 53.85 -20.05 93.21
N ARG A 119 54.05 -18.84 93.76
CA ARG A 119 54.00 -17.60 93.00
C ARG A 119 55.06 -17.55 91.90
N ALA A 120 56.33 -17.81 92.21
CA ALA A 120 57.41 -17.78 91.23
C ALA A 120 57.19 -18.81 90.10
N TRP A 121 56.75 -20.02 90.46
CA TRP A 121 56.37 -21.04 89.47
C TRP A 121 55.21 -20.58 88.57
N LEU A 122 54.20 -19.92 89.15
CA LEU A 122 53.05 -19.44 88.41
C LEU A 122 53.43 -18.26 87.48
N GLU A 123 54.29 -17.36 87.91
CA GLU A 123 54.83 -16.26 87.09
C GLU A 123 55.56 -16.79 85.85
N GLU A 124 56.42 -17.81 86.00
CA GLU A 124 57.09 -18.49 84.88
C GLU A 124 56.07 -19.10 83.91
N ARG A 125 55.06 -19.81 84.42
CA ARG A 125 54.04 -20.47 83.59
C ARG A 125 53.14 -19.50 82.83
N LEU A 126 52.76 -18.39 83.46
CA LEU A 126 52.00 -17.33 82.79
C LEU A 126 52.84 -16.64 81.71
N ALA A 127 54.14 -16.44 81.94
CA ALA A 127 55.04 -15.89 80.93
C ALA A 127 55.17 -16.82 79.70
N ASP A 128 55.32 -18.13 79.91
CA ASP A 128 55.34 -19.13 78.83
C ASP A 128 54.05 -19.11 78.00
N GLN A 129 52.90 -19.10 78.68
CA GLN A 129 51.61 -19.09 78.00
C GLN A 129 51.37 -17.78 77.23
N ARG A 130 51.78 -16.63 77.79
CA ARG A 130 51.74 -15.33 77.10
C ARG A 130 52.52 -15.38 75.78
N LEU A 131 53.72 -15.94 75.79
CA LEU A 131 54.54 -16.09 74.59
C LEU A 131 53.87 -17.01 73.56
N GLY A 132 53.30 -18.13 74.01
CA GLY A 132 52.55 -19.06 73.16
C GLY A 132 51.30 -18.43 72.52
N LEU A 133 50.55 -17.64 73.27
CA LEU A 133 49.38 -16.91 72.77
C LEU A 133 49.79 -15.82 71.78
N ARG A 134 50.85 -15.05 72.07
CA ARG A 134 51.38 -14.04 71.16
C ARG A 134 51.84 -14.63 69.83
N ALA A 135 52.56 -15.76 69.85
CA ALA A 135 53.01 -16.41 68.62
C ALA A 135 51.84 -16.87 67.76
N ARG A 136 50.81 -17.49 68.36
CA ARG A 136 49.61 -17.95 67.64
C ARG A 136 48.75 -16.80 67.13
N SER A 137 48.60 -15.73 67.91
CA SER A 137 47.82 -14.58 67.50
C SER A 137 48.50 -13.78 66.39
N LEU A 138 49.84 -13.70 66.39
CA LEU A 138 50.63 -13.16 65.27
C LEU A 138 50.46 -13.98 63.98
N ASP A 139 50.44 -15.31 64.07
CA ASP A 139 50.20 -16.19 62.91
C ASP A 139 48.80 -16.01 62.31
N ILE A 140 47.78 -15.92 63.16
CA ILE A 140 46.39 -15.64 62.77
C ILE A 140 46.29 -14.27 62.09
N GLU A 141 46.88 -13.24 62.69
CA GLU A 141 46.91 -11.88 62.16
C GLU A 141 47.63 -11.82 60.81
N GLY A 142 48.80 -12.44 60.70
CA GLY A 142 49.56 -12.52 59.44
C GLY A 142 48.78 -13.22 58.32
N THR A 143 48.16 -14.37 58.63
CA THR A 143 47.33 -15.11 57.67
C THR A 143 46.13 -14.30 57.21
N ARG A 144 45.44 -13.62 58.15
CA ARG A 144 44.25 -12.83 57.82
C ARG A 144 44.60 -11.61 56.97
N ARG A 145 45.68 -10.91 57.29
CA ARG A 145 46.19 -9.79 56.48
C ARG A 145 46.49 -10.24 55.06
N GLY A 146 47.19 -11.36 54.89
CA GLY A 146 47.52 -11.90 53.56
C GLY A 146 46.29 -12.22 52.71
N VAL A 147 45.24 -12.82 53.30
CA VAL A 147 43.98 -13.10 52.60
C VAL A 147 43.25 -11.81 52.22
N PHE A 148 43.14 -10.86 53.16
CA PHE A 148 42.46 -9.59 52.92
C PHE A 148 43.15 -8.77 51.83
N GLN A 149 44.48 -8.70 51.89
CA GLN A 149 45.30 -8.04 50.87
C GLN A 149 45.13 -8.71 49.49
N GLY A 150 45.16 -10.05 49.41
CA GLY A 150 44.93 -10.76 48.15
C GLY A 150 43.55 -10.47 47.53
N GLN A 151 42.49 -10.46 48.34
CA GLN A 151 41.14 -10.11 47.89
C GLN A 151 41.04 -8.66 47.43
N ALA A 152 41.63 -7.72 48.17
CA ALA A 152 41.63 -6.30 47.80
C ALA A 152 42.35 -6.07 46.47
N VAL A 153 43.47 -6.77 46.21
CA VAL A 153 44.18 -6.71 44.94
C VAL A 153 43.33 -7.27 43.79
N GLU A 154 42.69 -8.42 43.98
CA GLU A 154 41.82 -9.04 42.97
C GLU A 154 40.64 -8.12 42.60
N GLU A 155 39.95 -7.56 43.59
CA GLU A 155 38.84 -6.60 43.36
C GLU A 155 39.32 -5.34 42.66
N THR A 156 40.50 -4.84 43.03
CA THR A 156 41.13 -3.68 42.40
C THR A 156 41.49 -3.97 40.94
N ALA A 157 42.15 -5.09 40.66
CA ALA A 157 42.52 -5.52 39.31
C ALA A 157 41.28 -5.66 38.42
N LYS A 158 40.22 -6.29 38.94
CA LYS A 158 38.94 -6.42 38.24
C LYS A 158 38.30 -5.07 37.93
N GLY A 159 38.27 -4.14 38.91
CA GLY A 159 37.71 -2.81 38.72
C GLY A 159 38.42 -2.02 37.61
N TRP A 160 39.76 -2.09 37.57
CA TRP A 160 40.56 -1.45 36.52
C TRP A 160 40.46 -2.17 35.17
N ALA A 161 40.35 -3.50 35.16
CA ALA A 161 40.11 -4.26 33.93
C ALA A 161 38.74 -3.91 33.31
N ASP A 162 37.69 -3.75 34.13
CA ASP A 162 36.38 -3.29 33.67
C ASP A 162 36.44 -1.85 33.13
N ALA A 163 37.21 -0.97 33.76
CA ALA A 163 37.43 0.40 33.29
C ALA A 163 38.16 0.41 31.93
N ALA A 164 39.22 -0.40 31.80
CA ALA A 164 39.98 -0.54 30.56
C ALA A 164 39.16 -1.20 29.44
N PHE A 165 38.27 -2.14 29.77
CA PHE A 165 37.32 -2.67 28.79
C PHE A 165 36.37 -1.58 28.28
N LYS A 166 35.92 -0.66 29.15
CA LYS A 166 35.03 0.45 28.74
C LYS A 166 35.76 1.55 27.96
N ALA A 167 37.02 1.80 28.27
CA ALA A 167 37.83 2.87 27.69
C ALA A 167 39.23 2.31 27.30
N PRO A 168 39.31 1.51 26.22
CA PRO A 168 40.52 0.76 25.90
C PRO A 168 41.67 1.60 25.32
N LEU A 169 41.41 2.86 24.93
CA LEU A 169 42.47 3.76 24.47
C LEU A 169 43.28 4.35 25.64
N ASP A 170 42.77 4.23 26.87
CA ASP A 170 43.36 4.84 28.07
C ASP A 170 44.12 3.81 28.93
N TYR A 171 44.67 2.76 28.30
CA TYR A 171 45.35 1.67 28.99
C TYR A 171 46.43 2.13 29.97
N GLU A 172 47.28 3.09 29.58
CA GLU A 172 48.37 3.58 30.42
C GLU A 172 47.85 4.29 31.68
N GLU A 173 46.71 4.98 31.58
CA GLU A 173 46.04 5.62 32.72
C GLU A 173 45.47 4.56 33.67
N HIS A 174 44.80 3.53 33.14
CA HIS A 174 44.27 2.42 33.95
C HIS A 174 45.39 1.62 34.63
N ALA A 175 46.49 1.36 33.91
CA ALA A 175 47.66 0.70 34.45
C ALA A 175 48.32 1.52 35.57
N ALA A 176 48.44 2.84 35.40
CA ALA A 176 48.95 3.74 36.43
C ALA A 176 48.02 3.79 37.65
N GLY A 177 46.71 3.87 37.44
CA GLY A 177 45.71 3.87 38.50
C GLY A 177 45.70 2.56 39.29
N TYR A 178 45.85 1.43 38.62
CA TYR A 178 46.02 0.12 39.26
C TYR A 178 47.29 0.08 40.11
N ASN A 179 48.44 0.48 39.54
CA ASN A 179 49.71 0.52 40.26
C ASN A 179 49.64 1.39 41.53
N ALA A 180 49.03 2.58 41.44
CA ALA A 180 48.82 3.45 42.59
C ALA A 180 47.89 2.85 43.65
N SER A 181 46.91 2.04 43.23
CA SER A 181 46.01 1.34 44.15
C SER A 181 46.73 0.21 44.89
N ILE A 182 47.66 -0.50 44.22
CA ILE A 182 48.50 -1.53 44.84
C ILE A 182 49.47 -0.92 45.86
N ASP A 183 50.06 0.24 45.57
CA ASP A 183 50.99 0.94 46.47
C ASP A 183 50.36 1.28 47.84
N LEU A 184 49.02 1.40 47.91
CA LEU A 184 48.28 1.68 49.13
C LEU A 184 48.05 0.45 50.02
N LEU A 185 48.29 -0.76 49.52
CA LEU A 185 47.95 -2.01 50.22
C LEU A 185 49.07 -2.55 51.12
N ASP A 186 50.24 -1.90 51.15
CA ASP A 186 51.41 -2.23 52.00
C ASP A 186 51.75 -3.73 51.94
N LEU A 187 51.92 -4.24 50.72
CA LEU A 187 52.18 -5.65 50.44
C LEU A 187 53.65 -6.00 50.70
N ASP A 188 53.91 -7.28 51.01
CA ASP A 188 55.27 -7.81 50.96
C ASP A 188 55.85 -7.66 49.54
N PRO A 189 57.11 -7.22 49.37
CA PRO A 189 57.67 -6.95 48.04
C PRO A 189 57.58 -8.11 47.04
N ALA A 190 57.70 -9.36 47.50
CA ALA A 190 57.60 -10.51 46.62
C ALA A 190 56.15 -10.80 46.18
N ILE A 191 55.18 -10.45 47.03
CA ILE A 191 53.75 -10.56 46.74
C ILE A 191 53.31 -9.39 45.85
N ASP A 192 53.81 -8.17 46.10
CA ASP A 192 53.57 -6.97 45.30
C ASP A 192 53.91 -7.19 43.83
N GLU A 193 55.16 -7.59 43.55
CA GLU A 193 55.63 -7.76 42.17
C GLU A 193 54.78 -8.78 41.40
N LYS A 194 54.47 -9.91 42.05
CA LYS A 194 53.66 -10.97 41.44
C LYS A 194 52.25 -10.49 41.13
N LEU A 195 51.54 -9.96 42.14
CA LEU A 195 50.14 -9.58 41.99
C LEU A 195 49.99 -8.38 41.03
N ARG A 196 50.95 -7.45 41.05
CA ARG A 196 51.00 -6.31 40.12
C ARG A 196 51.14 -6.78 38.68
N GLY A 197 52.01 -7.78 38.43
CA GLY A 197 52.14 -8.40 37.11
C GLY A 197 50.85 -9.06 36.63
N GLU A 198 50.20 -9.86 37.48
CA GLU A 198 48.93 -10.53 37.17
C GLU A 198 47.80 -9.51 36.86
N GLY A 199 47.63 -8.47 37.68
CA GLY A 199 46.59 -7.46 37.45
C GLY A 199 46.83 -6.58 36.22
N LEU A 200 48.08 -6.22 35.92
CA LEU A 200 48.40 -5.50 34.68
C LEU A 200 48.15 -6.34 33.42
N GLU A 201 48.36 -7.66 33.50
CA GLU A 201 48.02 -8.60 32.43
C GLU A 201 46.49 -8.66 32.22
N ASP A 202 45.69 -8.69 33.28
CA ASP A 202 44.22 -8.68 33.19
C ASP A 202 43.67 -7.39 32.59
N ILE A 203 44.21 -6.23 32.99
CA ILE A 203 43.85 -4.92 32.42
C ILE A 203 44.22 -4.86 30.93
N ALA A 204 45.40 -5.38 30.56
CA ALA A 204 45.83 -5.44 29.17
C ALA A 204 44.96 -6.39 28.32
N LEU A 205 44.56 -7.53 28.88
CA LEU A 205 43.67 -8.49 28.22
C LEU A 205 42.30 -7.86 27.97
N ALA A 206 41.74 -7.20 28.99
CA ALA A 206 40.46 -6.49 28.88
C ALA A 206 40.51 -5.38 27.82
N THR A 207 41.61 -4.62 27.77
CA THR A 207 41.88 -3.61 26.74
C THR A 207 41.83 -4.21 25.34
N GLY A 208 42.65 -5.23 25.08
CA GLY A 208 42.76 -5.84 23.76
C GLY A 208 41.47 -6.51 23.30
N LEU A 209 40.73 -7.16 24.22
CA LEU A 209 39.42 -7.74 23.91
C LEU A 209 38.38 -6.68 23.55
N SER A 210 38.38 -5.53 24.24
CA SER A 210 37.48 -4.42 23.93
C SER A 210 37.79 -3.78 22.57
N LEU A 211 39.08 -3.56 22.27
CA LEU A 211 39.49 -3.11 20.94
C LEU A 211 39.05 -4.11 19.87
N ALA A 212 39.25 -5.42 20.08
CA ALA A 212 38.86 -6.44 19.11
C ALA A 212 37.35 -6.44 18.79
N GLU A 213 36.51 -5.95 19.70
CA GLU A 213 35.07 -5.80 19.47
C GLU A 213 34.70 -4.47 18.81
N ARG A 214 35.31 -3.37 19.25
CA ARG A 214 34.94 -2.01 18.83
C ARG A 214 35.65 -1.60 17.54
N ASP A 215 36.97 -1.73 17.54
CA ASP A 215 37.87 -1.42 16.45
C ASP A 215 38.84 -2.58 16.21
N PRO A 216 38.38 -3.66 15.56
CA PRO A 216 39.19 -4.84 15.34
C PRO A 216 40.41 -4.59 14.44
N ALA A 217 40.39 -3.56 13.59
CA ALA A 217 41.57 -3.20 12.79
C ALA A 217 42.69 -2.68 13.70
N LEU A 218 42.35 -1.72 14.56
CA LEU A 218 43.29 -1.16 15.53
C LEU A 218 43.76 -2.22 16.55
N ALA A 219 42.87 -3.11 17.01
CA ALA A 219 43.21 -4.19 17.91
C ALA A 219 44.28 -5.14 17.30
N TYR A 220 44.06 -5.55 16.05
CA TYR A 220 44.98 -6.41 15.32
C TYR A 220 46.33 -5.73 15.09
N GLU A 221 46.31 -4.47 14.64
CA GLU A 221 47.53 -3.67 14.44
C GLU A 221 48.32 -3.51 15.73
N GLN A 222 47.67 -3.12 16.83
CA GLN A 222 48.32 -2.91 18.13
C GLN A 222 48.85 -4.20 18.74
N ALA A 223 48.15 -5.33 18.56
CA ALA A 223 48.64 -6.64 18.98
C ALA A 223 49.93 -7.05 18.25
N MET A 224 50.02 -6.77 16.95
CA MET A 224 51.18 -7.12 16.11
C MET A 224 52.36 -6.17 16.27
N ASN A 225 52.10 -4.89 16.53
CA ASN A 225 53.13 -3.85 16.65
C ASN A 225 53.64 -3.65 18.08
N GLY A 226 53.12 -4.41 19.05
CA GLY A 226 53.56 -4.36 20.45
C GLY A 226 53.16 -3.05 21.14
N ALA A 227 51.88 -2.69 21.07
CA ALA A 227 51.34 -1.60 21.89
C ALA A 227 51.62 -1.81 23.41
N PRO A 228 51.57 -0.76 24.25
CA PRO A 228 51.87 -0.88 25.68
C PRO A 228 51.11 -2.00 26.41
N TRP A 229 49.82 -2.17 26.14
CA TRP A 229 49.04 -3.29 26.68
C TRP A 229 49.49 -4.64 26.12
N ALA A 230 49.81 -4.69 24.81
CA ALA A 230 50.22 -5.93 24.16
C ALA A 230 51.53 -6.48 24.75
N LYS A 231 52.44 -5.60 25.19
CA LYS A 231 53.69 -5.99 25.85
C LYS A 231 53.49 -6.69 27.20
N GLN A 232 52.34 -6.51 27.86
CA GLN A 232 52.03 -7.19 29.12
C GLN A 232 51.45 -8.59 28.92
N LEU A 233 51.06 -8.95 27.69
CA LEU A 233 50.39 -10.21 27.41
C LEU A 233 51.36 -11.27 26.93
N SER A 234 51.10 -12.50 27.35
CA SER A 234 51.74 -13.68 26.76
C SER A 234 51.33 -13.86 25.29
N ALA A 235 52.20 -14.49 24.49
CA ALA A 235 51.94 -14.76 23.07
C ALA A 235 50.59 -15.47 22.79
N PRO A 236 50.14 -16.46 23.58
CA PRO A 236 48.83 -17.08 23.37
C PRO A 236 47.64 -16.11 23.56
N LYS A 237 47.73 -15.18 24.53
CA LYS A 237 46.68 -14.18 24.75
C LYS A 237 46.64 -13.16 23.61
N LEU A 238 47.80 -12.73 23.11
CA LEU A 238 47.89 -11.86 21.93
C LEU A 238 47.30 -12.53 20.69
N ASP A 239 47.63 -13.80 20.45
CA ASP A 239 47.11 -14.56 19.32
C ASP A 239 45.57 -14.72 19.38
N SER A 240 45.03 -14.93 20.58
CA SER A 240 43.58 -14.97 20.81
C SER A 240 42.89 -13.65 20.45
N ILE A 241 43.45 -12.51 20.89
CA ILE A 241 42.93 -11.18 20.57
C ILE A 241 43.01 -10.90 19.06
N ALA A 242 44.17 -11.20 18.44
CA ALA A 242 44.37 -11.04 17.01
C ALA A 242 43.40 -11.90 16.18
N THR A 243 43.19 -13.15 16.58
CA THR A 243 42.22 -14.07 15.94
C THR A 243 40.80 -13.54 16.07
N LYS A 244 40.40 -13.06 17.25
CA LYS A 244 39.07 -12.47 17.47
C LYS A 244 38.87 -11.23 16.60
N ALA A 245 39.85 -10.34 16.55
CA ALA A 245 39.83 -9.14 15.73
C ALA A 245 39.71 -9.46 14.22
N GLN A 246 40.47 -10.44 13.71
CA GLN A 246 40.35 -10.89 12.32
C GLN A 246 38.98 -11.50 12.02
N ALA A 247 38.43 -12.31 12.93
CA ALA A 247 37.10 -12.89 12.77
C ALA A 247 36.02 -11.80 12.69
N GLU A 248 36.11 -10.76 13.53
CA GLU A 248 35.20 -9.62 13.53
C GLU A 248 35.31 -8.80 12.22
N LEU A 249 36.52 -8.51 11.74
CA LEU A 249 36.72 -7.85 10.45
C LEU A 249 36.07 -8.62 9.30
N LYS A 250 36.25 -9.95 9.28
CA LYS A 250 35.64 -10.81 8.27
C LYS A 250 34.12 -10.78 8.36
N ARG A 251 33.55 -10.82 9.57
CA ARG A 251 32.10 -10.71 9.80
C ARG A 251 31.56 -9.40 9.25
N ARG A 252 32.13 -8.26 9.64
CA ARG A 252 31.71 -6.92 9.19
C ARG A 252 31.81 -6.76 7.67
N LYS A 253 32.84 -7.33 7.03
CA LYS A 253 32.97 -7.33 5.57
C LYS A 253 31.84 -8.12 4.90
N VAL A 254 31.52 -9.31 5.39
CA VAL A 254 30.44 -10.14 4.85
C VAL A 254 29.07 -9.45 5.02
N GLU A 255 28.81 -8.85 6.18
CA GLU A 255 27.59 -8.09 6.45
C GLU A 255 27.46 -6.88 5.51
N ALA A 256 28.54 -6.12 5.30
CA ALA A 256 28.55 -5.00 4.37
C ALA A 256 28.28 -5.42 2.92
N GLU A 257 28.88 -6.53 2.46
CA GLU A 257 28.62 -7.10 1.14
C GLU A 257 27.17 -7.61 0.99
N GLN A 258 26.59 -8.19 2.04
CA GLN A 258 25.18 -8.60 2.05
C GLN A 258 24.25 -7.39 1.97
N ALA A 259 24.47 -6.38 2.82
CA ALA A 259 23.69 -5.14 2.80
C ALA A 259 23.77 -4.43 1.44
N ALA A 260 24.94 -4.41 0.79
CA ALA A 260 25.10 -3.86 -0.54
C ALA A 260 24.29 -4.64 -1.60
N ARG A 261 24.31 -5.97 -1.56
CA ARG A 261 23.51 -6.82 -2.46
C ARG A 261 22.01 -6.63 -2.25
N GLU A 262 21.56 -6.55 -1.00
CA GLU A 262 20.14 -6.29 -0.68
C GLU A 262 19.69 -4.91 -1.17
N ALA A 263 20.52 -3.87 -0.98
CA ALA A 263 20.25 -2.54 -1.49
C ALA A 263 20.18 -2.51 -3.03
N GLU A 264 21.05 -3.24 -3.72
CA GLU A 264 21.02 -3.37 -5.18
C GLU A 264 19.77 -4.10 -5.66
N GLN A 265 19.39 -5.21 -5.01
CA GLN A 265 18.15 -5.94 -5.33
C GLN A 265 16.91 -5.08 -5.10
N ALA A 266 16.83 -4.37 -3.98
CA ALA A 266 15.73 -3.45 -3.68
C ALA A 266 15.67 -2.28 -4.67
N ALA A 267 16.81 -1.80 -5.18
CA ALA A 267 16.83 -0.81 -6.26
C ALA A 267 16.30 -1.40 -7.57
N ARG A 268 16.72 -2.62 -7.95
CA ARG A 268 16.23 -3.32 -9.15
C ARG A 268 14.72 -3.57 -9.11
N VAL A 269 14.19 -3.99 -7.97
CA VAL A 269 12.73 -4.19 -7.78
C VAL A 269 11.99 -2.86 -7.95
N ARG A 270 12.43 -1.79 -7.27
CA ARG A 270 11.81 -0.47 -7.42
C ARG A 270 11.81 0.04 -8.87
N MET A 271 12.91 -0.17 -9.60
CA MET A 271 12.99 0.18 -11.02
C MET A 271 12.01 -0.65 -11.87
N HIS A 272 11.90 -1.95 -11.59
CA HIS A 272 10.96 -2.82 -12.29
C HIS A 272 9.51 -2.40 -12.06
N ASP A 273 9.12 -2.18 -10.79
CA ASP A 273 7.77 -1.75 -10.43
C ASP A 273 7.42 -0.39 -11.08
N ALA A 274 8.39 0.53 -11.12
CA ALA A 274 8.22 1.80 -11.82
C ALA A 274 8.01 1.59 -13.34
N GLN A 275 8.76 0.69 -13.97
CA GLN A 275 8.61 0.38 -15.40
C GLN A 275 7.25 -0.26 -15.71
N GLU A 276 6.76 -1.17 -14.86
CA GLU A 276 5.41 -1.73 -14.98
C GLU A 276 4.33 -0.65 -14.83
N GLY A 277 4.50 0.27 -13.87
CA GLY A 277 3.62 1.42 -13.69
C GLY A 277 3.55 2.33 -14.92
N ILE A 278 4.71 2.61 -15.54
CA ILE A 278 4.78 3.35 -16.81
C ILE A 278 4.05 2.60 -17.93
N ALA A 279 4.24 1.27 -18.04
CA ALA A 279 3.61 0.48 -19.09
C ALA A 279 2.08 0.45 -18.97
N ALA A 280 1.54 0.30 -17.77
CA ALA A 280 0.10 0.35 -17.51
C ALA A 280 -0.49 1.72 -17.87
N ARG A 281 0.13 2.82 -17.39
CA ARG A 281 -0.30 4.19 -17.73
C ARG A 281 -0.20 4.49 -19.22
N LEU A 282 0.86 4.03 -19.88
CA LEU A 282 1.00 4.18 -21.33
C LEU A 282 -0.15 3.51 -22.08
N GLN A 283 -0.56 2.31 -21.66
CA GLN A 283 -1.69 1.62 -22.26
C GLN A 283 -2.99 2.41 -22.11
N ASP A 284 -3.26 2.93 -20.90
CA ASP A 284 -4.45 3.73 -20.62
C ASP A 284 -4.44 5.07 -21.38
N ASP A 285 -3.32 5.79 -21.36
CA ASP A 285 -3.15 7.05 -22.09
C ASP A 285 -3.31 6.84 -23.60
N THR A 286 -2.72 5.76 -24.15
CA THR A 286 -2.88 5.38 -25.56
C THR A 286 -4.35 5.09 -25.87
N ALA A 287 -5.07 4.35 -25.03
CA ALA A 287 -6.48 4.01 -25.26
C ALA A 287 -7.39 5.25 -25.19
N ARG A 288 -7.14 6.16 -24.25
CA ARG A 288 -7.86 7.43 -24.12
C ARG A 288 -7.62 8.32 -25.34
N LEU A 289 -6.36 8.54 -25.71
CA LEU A 289 -6.00 9.35 -26.86
C LEU A 289 -6.57 8.77 -28.15
N ALA A 290 -6.49 7.46 -28.36
CA ALA A 290 -7.07 6.78 -29.52
C ALA A 290 -8.60 6.89 -29.58
N SER A 291 -9.25 7.15 -28.44
CA SER A 291 -10.69 7.40 -28.35
C SER A 291 -11.05 8.89 -28.43
N GLY A 292 -10.08 9.77 -28.70
CA GLY A 292 -10.27 11.22 -28.74
C GLY A 292 -10.38 11.89 -27.36
N LEU A 293 -10.01 11.20 -26.29
CA LEU A 293 -10.07 11.70 -24.91
C LEU A 293 -8.67 12.14 -24.45
N THR A 294 -8.62 13.24 -23.69
CA THR A 294 -7.38 13.66 -23.02
C THR A 294 -7.10 12.77 -21.80
N PRO A 295 -5.86 12.28 -21.61
CA PRO A 295 -5.43 11.64 -20.38
C PRO A 295 -5.63 12.53 -19.15
N GLU A 296 -6.03 11.95 -18.02
CA GLU A 296 -6.13 12.69 -16.74
C GLU A 296 -4.77 13.09 -16.18
N SER A 297 -3.76 12.25 -16.38
CA SER A 297 -2.39 12.51 -15.96
C SER A 297 -1.43 11.97 -17.03
N ALA A 298 -1.14 12.82 -18.01
CA ALA A 298 -0.26 12.47 -19.11
C ALA A 298 1.12 12.05 -18.57
N LEU A 299 1.63 10.93 -19.08
CA LEU A 299 2.98 10.50 -18.78
C LEU A 299 4.01 11.60 -19.10
N THR A 300 4.93 11.87 -18.18
CA THR A 300 5.97 12.88 -18.35
C THR A 300 7.33 12.27 -18.65
N GLN A 301 8.22 13.06 -19.26
CA GLN A 301 9.59 12.63 -19.52
C GLN A 301 10.32 12.28 -18.22
N ASP A 302 10.16 13.08 -17.17
CA ASP A 302 10.84 12.88 -15.88
C ASP A 302 10.46 11.55 -15.22
N GLU A 303 9.18 11.17 -15.25
CA GLU A 303 8.70 9.88 -14.74
C GLU A 303 9.34 8.69 -15.49
N VAL A 304 9.51 8.82 -16.81
CA VAL A 304 10.16 7.79 -17.63
C VAL A 304 11.67 7.75 -17.37
N MET A 305 12.31 8.91 -17.19
CA MET A 305 13.73 9.00 -16.83
C MET A 305 14.00 8.38 -15.46
N GLU A 306 13.10 8.59 -14.50
CA GLU A 306 13.18 7.97 -13.17
C GLU A 306 13.04 6.44 -13.25
N ALA A 307 12.07 5.92 -14.01
CA ALA A 307 11.81 4.48 -14.11
C ALA A 307 12.89 3.71 -14.90
N PHE A 308 13.42 4.30 -15.99
CA PHE A 308 14.37 3.63 -16.89
C PHE A 308 15.84 4.03 -16.65
N GLY A 309 16.07 5.05 -15.82
CA GLY A 309 17.39 5.61 -15.53
C GLY A 309 17.95 6.51 -16.65
N PRO A 310 19.07 7.20 -16.39
CA PRO A 310 19.59 8.23 -17.29
C PRO A 310 20.08 7.71 -18.65
N GLU A 311 20.51 6.44 -18.73
CA GLU A 311 21.03 5.85 -19.97
C GLU A 311 19.91 5.40 -20.93
N LYS A 312 18.85 4.77 -20.41
CA LYS A 312 17.76 4.18 -21.23
C LYS A 312 16.54 5.09 -21.33
N GLY A 313 16.34 5.98 -20.35
CA GLY A 313 15.20 6.89 -20.26
C GLY A 313 14.95 7.71 -21.52
N PRO A 314 15.95 8.37 -22.14
CA PRO A 314 15.70 9.22 -23.32
C PRO A 314 15.16 8.43 -24.51
N ALA A 315 15.71 7.23 -24.76
CA ALA A 315 15.27 6.36 -25.84
C ALA A 315 13.89 5.74 -25.56
N ALA A 316 13.58 5.42 -24.29
CA ALA A 316 12.26 4.96 -23.86
C ALA A 316 11.21 6.06 -24.05
N TRP A 317 11.50 7.29 -23.62
CA TRP A 317 10.62 8.45 -23.78
C TRP A 317 10.28 8.70 -25.25
N GLN A 318 11.28 8.72 -26.13
CA GLN A 318 11.02 8.90 -27.57
C GLN A 318 10.11 7.82 -28.17
N LYS A 319 10.18 6.58 -27.68
CA LYS A 319 9.27 5.51 -28.13
C LYS A 319 7.84 5.76 -27.63
N ILE A 320 7.70 6.16 -26.38
CA ILE A 320 6.42 6.48 -25.75
C ILE A 320 5.77 7.69 -26.43
N GLU A 321 6.52 8.77 -26.64
CA GLU A 321 6.05 9.97 -27.34
C GLU A 321 5.53 9.63 -28.74
N ARG A 322 6.26 8.82 -29.52
CA ARG A 322 5.80 8.35 -30.83
C ARG A 322 4.55 7.46 -30.77
N GLN A 323 4.30 6.77 -29.67
CA GLN A 323 3.11 5.95 -29.47
C GLN A 323 1.91 6.84 -29.09
N LEU A 324 2.11 7.78 -28.17
CA LEU A 324 1.09 8.75 -27.76
C LEU A 324 0.67 9.64 -28.94
N ALA A 325 1.61 10.16 -29.72
CA ALA A 325 1.30 10.95 -30.93
C ALA A 325 0.52 10.15 -31.99
N PHE A 326 0.82 8.85 -32.13
CA PHE A 326 0.04 7.98 -33.03
C PHE A 326 -1.38 7.74 -32.50
N ALA A 327 -1.52 7.51 -31.19
CA ALA A 327 -2.83 7.37 -30.55
C ALA A 327 -3.67 8.65 -30.69
N GLU A 328 -3.06 9.82 -30.50
CA GLU A 328 -3.73 11.11 -30.72
C GLU A 328 -4.19 11.26 -32.17
N THR A 329 -3.35 10.88 -33.13
CA THR A 329 -3.71 10.87 -34.56
C THR A 329 -4.91 9.95 -34.83
N MET A 330 -4.94 8.77 -34.20
CA MET A 330 -6.08 7.85 -34.28
C MET A 330 -7.37 8.46 -33.70
N GLY A 331 -7.27 9.11 -32.53
CA GLY A 331 -8.41 9.79 -31.90
C GLY A 331 -8.99 10.92 -32.74
N ARG A 332 -8.13 11.64 -33.48
CA ARG A 332 -8.54 12.71 -34.39
C ARG A 332 -9.33 12.22 -35.61
N ILE A 333 -9.22 10.95 -36.00
CA ILE A 333 -9.98 10.41 -37.15
C ILE A 333 -11.48 10.56 -36.91
N ALA A 334 -11.92 10.27 -35.68
CA ALA A 334 -13.31 10.46 -35.27
C ALA A 334 -13.64 11.95 -35.25
N GLY A 335 -14.55 12.37 -36.12
CA GLY A 335 -14.91 13.78 -36.28
C GLY A 335 -14.03 14.59 -37.24
N ALA A 336 -12.95 14.04 -37.80
CA ALA A 336 -12.20 14.71 -38.87
C ALA A 336 -13.02 14.77 -40.18
N ALA A 337 -12.92 15.89 -40.90
CA ALA A 337 -13.49 15.98 -42.25
C ALA A 337 -12.73 15.05 -43.22
N PRO A 338 -13.32 14.63 -44.36
CA PRO A 338 -12.62 13.75 -45.31
C PRO A 338 -11.26 14.27 -45.77
N ASP A 339 -11.15 15.58 -46.04
CA ASP A 339 -9.89 16.22 -46.43
C ASP A 339 -8.85 16.19 -45.30
N GLU A 340 -9.30 16.34 -44.05
CA GLU A 340 -8.44 16.21 -42.88
C GLU A 340 -7.99 14.76 -42.67
N GLN A 341 -8.88 13.77 -42.84
CA GLN A 341 -8.52 12.35 -42.79
C GLN A 341 -7.49 12.00 -43.88
N ALA A 342 -7.66 12.54 -45.10
CA ALA A 342 -6.69 12.38 -46.17
C ALA A 342 -5.34 13.02 -45.82
N ALA A 343 -5.34 14.21 -45.20
CA ALA A 343 -4.11 14.87 -44.75
C ALA A 343 -3.41 14.10 -43.61
N LEU A 344 -4.16 13.55 -42.65
CA LEU A 344 -3.60 12.71 -41.58
C LEU A 344 -2.98 11.43 -42.16
N LEU A 345 -3.65 10.81 -43.13
CA LEU A 345 -3.14 9.61 -43.80
C LEU A 345 -1.88 9.91 -44.62
N ASP A 346 -1.86 11.02 -45.37
CA ASP A 346 -0.71 11.41 -46.17
C ASP A 346 0.51 11.78 -45.32
N ALA A 347 0.29 12.48 -44.19
CA ALA A 347 1.33 12.79 -43.22
C ALA A 347 1.94 11.53 -42.56
N ALA A 348 1.17 10.44 -42.48
CA ALA A 348 1.63 9.16 -41.95
C ALA A 348 2.21 8.22 -43.01
N ARG A 349 2.35 8.67 -44.27
CA ARG A 349 2.88 7.85 -45.36
C ARG A 349 4.31 7.39 -45.03
N PRO A 350 4.59 6.07 -45.07
CA PRO A 350 5.91 5.56 -44.72
C PRO A 350 6.92 5.91 -45.82
N ASP A 351 8.10 6.38 -45.39
CA ASP A 351 9.25 6.60 -46.28
C ASP A 351 10.03 5.28 -46.42
N PRO A 352 10.13 4.70 -47.64
CA PRO A 352 10.82 3.43 -47.87
C PRO A 352 12.31 3.46 -47.52
N ASP A 353 12.93 4.65 -47.50
CA ASP A 353 14.36 4.82 -47.22
C ASP A 353 14.63 5.15 -45.75
N ALA A 354 13.60 5.34 -44.92
CA ALA A 354 13.74 5.68 -43.50
C ALA A 354 13.87 4.46 -42.58
N ASP A 355 14.64 4.64 -41.50
CA ASP A 355 14.72 3.65 -40.43
C ASP A 355 13.34 3.42 -39.80
N GLY A 356 12.98 2.15 -39.56
CA GLY A 356 11.69 1.79 -38.96
C GLY A 356 10.52 1.71 -39.94
N PHE A 357 10.77 1.65 -41.26
CA PHE A 357 9.75 1.50 -42.32
C PHE A 357 8.63 0.51 -41.98
N ALA A 358 8.95 -0.69 -41.46
CA ALA A 358 7.94 -1.70 -41.12
C ALA A 358 6.92 -1.22 -40.08
N LEU A 359 7.36 -0.48 -39.05
CA LEU A 359 6.44 0.09 -38.04
C LEU A 359 5.62 1.24 -38.63
N ALA A 360 6.24 2.07 -39.47
CA ALA A 360 5.52 3.16 -40.16
C ALA A 360 4.45 2.63 -41.11
N GLN A 361 4.75 1.54 -41.85
CA GLN A 361 3.82 0.83 -42.71
C GLN A 361 2.62 0.26 -41.94
N ASP A 362 2.87 -0.42 -40.81
CA ASP A 362 1.80 -0.95 -39.95
C ASP A 362 0.88 0.17 -39.41
N ARG A 363 1.48 1.29 -38.98
CA ARG A 363 0.74 2.49 -38.55
C ARG A 363 -0.12 3.07 -39.66
N PHE A 364 0.42 3.19 -40.87
CA PHE A 364 -0.30 3.68 -42.04
C PHE A 364 -1.49 2.78 -42.40
N GLU A 365 -1.29 1.46 -42.44
CA GLU A 365 -2.39 0.49 -42.68
C GLU A 365 -3.45 0.54 -41.58
N THR A 366 -3.04 0.74 -40.34
CA THR A 366 -3.96 0.92 -39.21
C THR A 366 -4.81 2.18 -39.38
N LEU A 367 -4.22 3.30 -39.79
CA LEU A 367 -4.96 4.54 -40.09
C LEU A 367 -5.95 4.33 -41.26
N GLN A 368 -5.56 3.64 -42.33
CA GLN A 368 -6.47 3.33 -43.44
C GLN A 368 -7.69 2.54 -42.98
N LYS A 369 -7.48 1.49 -42.16
CA LYS A 369 -8.58 0.68 -41.59
C LYS A 369 -9.47 1.51 -40.68
N ALA A 370 -8.88 2.39 -39.87
CA ALA A 370 -9.63 3.29 -38.99
C ALA A 370 -10.50 4.27 -39.78
N ILE A 371 -9.97 4.89 -40.84
CA ILE A 371 -10.71 5.79 -41.74
C ILE A 371 -11.86 5.05 -42.44
N ALA A 372 -11.61 3.82 -42.93
CA ALA A 372 -12.64 3.00 -43.56
C ALA A 372 -13.76 2.63 -42.56
N ALA A 373 -13.40 2.22 -41.35
CA ALA A 373 -14.36 1.92 -40.28
C ALA A 373 -15.16 3.16 -39.87
N ASP A 374 -14.51 4.31 -39.76
CA ASP A 374 -15.14 5.59 -39.45
C ASP A 374 -16.16 5.99 -40.54
N THR A 375 -15.79 5.87 -41.81
CA THR A 375 -16.66 6.10 -42.96
C THR A 375 -17.89 5.20 -42.94
N GLU A 376 -17.72 3.91 -42.62
CA GLU A 376 -18.84 2.97 -42.51
C GLU A 376 -19.80 3.35 -41.38
N GLN A 377 -19.27 3.78 -40.23
CA GLN A 377 -20.10 4.25 -39.12
C GLN A 377 -20.90 5.52 -39.49
N ARG A 378 -20.29 6.46 -40.21
CA ARG A 378 -20.98 7.65 -40.76
C ARG A 378 -22.12 7.27 -41.71
N ARG A 379 -22.00 6.16 -42.44
CA ARG A 379 -23.04 5.71 -43.38
C ARG A 379 -24.19 4.98 -42.71
N LYS A 380 -23.91 4.25 -41.62
CA LYS A 380 -24.91 3.43 -40.92
C LYS A 380 -25.95 4.28 -40.20
N ASP A 381 -25.50 5.18 -39.32
CA ASP A 381 -26.34 6.17 -38.64
C ASP A 381 -25.59 7.51 -38.63
N PRO A 382 -25.71 8.31 -39.71
CA PRO A 382 -24.98 9.56 -39.83
C PRO A 382 -25.28 10.53 -38.68
N ALA A 383 -26.56 10.66 -38.29
CA ALA A 383 -26.96 11.60 -37.25
C ALA A 383 -26.50 11.15 -35.86
N GLY A 384 -26.62 9.86 -35.55
CA GLY A 384 -26.10 9.29 -34.30
C GLY A 384 -24.57 9.33 -34.22
N TYR A 385 -23.87 9.08 -35.35
CA TYR A 385 -22.42 9.26 -35.43
C TYR A 385 -22.02 10.69 -35.05
N VAL A 386 -22.70 11.70 -35.62
CA VAL A 386 -22.39 13.09 -35.30
C VAL A 386 -22.60 13.39 -33.82
N GLY A 387 -23.72 12.96 -33.24
CA GLY A 387 -23.96 13.13 -31.80
C GLY A 387 -22.85 12.53 -30.93
N ARG A 388 -22.26 11.41 -31.35
CA ARG A 388 -21.16 10.77 -30.63
C ARG A 388 -19.86 11.58 -30.68
N VAL A 389 -19.51 12.17 -31.83
CA VAL A 389 -18.26 12.94 -31.99
C VAL A 389 -18.40 14.42 -31.61
N ASN A 390 -19.63 14.93 -31.56
CA ASN A 390 -19.96 16.30 -31.19
C ASN A 390 -20.88 16.31 -29.96
N ARG A 391 -20.27 16.33 -28.77
CA ARG A 391 -20.99 16.28 -27.48
C ARG A 391 -22.07 17.37 -27.33
N PRO A 392 -21.81 18.65 -27.67
CA PRO A 392 -22.85 19.69 -27.65
C PRO A 392 -24.07 19.37 -28.52
N LEU A 393 -23.89 18.69 -29.65
CA LEU A 393 -25.02 18.29 -30.50
C LEU A 393 -25.86 17.18 -29.84
N ALA A 394 -25.23 16.18 -29.23
CA ALA A 394 -25.95 15.15 -28.47
C ALA A 394 -26.80 15.79 -27.36
N GLU A 395 -26.21 16.72 -26.61
CA GLU A 395 -26.92 17.47 -25.56
C GLU A 395 -28.06 18.32 -26.15
N ALA A 396 -27.90 18.90 -27.33
CA ALA A 396 -28.96 19.63 -28.02
C ALA A 396 -30.16 18.74 -28.38
N PHE A 397 -29.93 17.48 -28.80
CA PHE A 397 -31.03 16.53 -29.04
C PHE A 397 -31.66 16.02 -27.75
N GLU A 398 -30.88 15.80 -26.69
CA GLU A 398 -31.40 15.39 -25.38
C GLU A 398 -32.29 16.48 -24.76
N ALA A 399 -31.90 17.75 -24.91
CA ALA A 399 -32.64 18.90 -24.39
C ALA A 399 -33.76 19.41 -25.33
N ALA A 400 -33.95 18.80 -26.50
CA ALA A 400 -34.95 19.24 -27.48
C ALA A 400 -36.38 18.78 -27.12
N ASP A 401 -36.97 19.44 -26.14
CA ASP A 401 -38.34 19.24 -25.66
C ASP A 401 -39.40 20.02 -26.46
N THR A 402 -38.98 21.08 -27.14
CA THR A 402 -39.80 21.96 -27.99
C THR A 402 -39.52 21.76 -29.49
N PRO A 403 -40.51 22.01 -30.37
CA PRO A 403 -40.31 21.96 -31.82
C PRO A 403 -39.14 22.82 -32.31
N GLU A 404 -38.99 24.02 -31.74
CA GLU A 404 -37.95 24.97 -32.12
C GLU A 404 -36.57 24.49 -31.68
N ALA A 405 -36.44 23.92 -30.47
CA ALA A 405 -35.18 23.34 -30.01
C ALA A 405 -34.79 22.13 -30.85
N PHE A 406 -35.76 21.27 -31.19
CA PHE A 406 -35.56 20.13 -32.06
C PHE A 406 -35.11 20.54 -33.46
N GLY A 407 -35.78 21.51 -34.08
CA GLY A 407 -35.39 22.01 -35.40
C GLY A 407 -33.98 22.61 -35.44
N ARG A 408 -33.55 23.28 -34.36
CA ARG A 408 -32.16 23.75 -34.22
C ARG A 408 -31.17 22.59 -34.14
N ALA A 409 -31.45 21.57 -33.32
CA ALA A 409 -30.60 20.39 -33.22
C ALA A 409 -30.47 19.65 -34.56
N VAL A 410 -31.58 19.49 -35.29
CA VAL A 410 -31.58 18.91 -36.65
C VAL A 410 -30.72 19.72 -37.62
N THR A 411 -30.86 21.04 -37.62
CA THR A 411 -30.08 21.93 -38.50
C THR A 411 -28.58 21.78 -38.23
N LEU A 412 -28.17 21.77 -36.95
CA LEU A 412 -26.79 21.55 -36.55
C LEU A 412 -26.29 20.15 -36.96
N SER A 413 -27.12 19.13 -36.78
CA SER A 413 -26.81 17.75 -37.19
C SER A 413 -26.55 17.62 -38.69
N LEU A 414 -27.41 18.20 -39.52
CA LEU A 414 -27.27 18.14 -40.98
C LEU A 414 -26.03 18.91 -41.46
N ALA A 415 -25.76 20.09 -40.89
CA ALA A 415 -24.57 20.87 -41.21
C ALA A 415 -23.28 20.13 -40.84
N GLU A 416 -23.29 19.43 -39.70
CA GLU A 416 -22.13 18.68 -39.24
C GLU A 416 -21.95 17.37 -40.03
N GLN A 417 -23.03 16.70 -40.43
CA GLN A 417 -22.97 15.58 -41.38
C GLN A 417 -22.37 16.03 -42.73
N GLU A 418 -22.74 17.21 -43.20
CA GLU A 418 -22.16 17.81 -44.40
C GLU A 418 -20.66 18.09 -44.24
N ARG A 419 -20.25 18.70 -43.12
CA ARG A 419 -18.83 18.91 -42.80
C ARG A 419 -18.03 17.60 -42.77
N LEU A 420 -18.65 16.53 -42.26
CA LEU A 420 -18.08 15.19 -42.21
C LEU A 420 -18.17 14.44 -43.56
N GLY A 421 -18.63 15.08 -44.62
CA GLY A 421 -18.66 14.53 -45.97
C GLY A 421 -19.75 13.49 -46.21
N VAL A 422 -20.79 13.44 -45.37
CA VAL A 422 -21.93 12.55 -45.60
C VAL A 422 -22.68 13.03 -46.85
N PRO A 423 -22.84 12.18 -47.89
CA PRO A 423 -23.56 12.54 -49.10
C PRO A 423 -25.01 12.93 -48.79
N ALA A 424 -25.55 13.94 -49.47
CA ALA A 424 -26.90 14.44 -49.23
C ALA A 424 -27.99 13.33 -49.22
N ALA A 425 -27.85 12.31 -50.07
CA ALA A 425 -28.76 11.17 -50.13
C ALA A 425 -28.72 10.25 -48.88
N LEU A 426 -27.61 10.26 -48.15
CA LEU A 426 -27.43 9.46 -46.93
C LEU A 426 -27.69 10.26 -45.65
N ARG A 427 -27.71 11.60 -45.71
CA ARG A 427 -27.96 12.44 -44.53
C ARG A 427 -29.28 12.07 -43.86
N ARG A 428 -29.32 12.16 -42.54
CA ARG A 428 -30.49 11.89 -41.70
C ARG A 428 -30.71 13.07 -40.77
N ALA A 429 -31.96 13.49 -40.59
CA ALA A 429 -32.25 14.63 -39.71
C ALA A 429 -31.96 14.31 -38.23
N VAL A 430 -32.21 13.06 -37.83
CA VAL A 430 -32.37 12.66 -36.43
C VAL A 430 -31.64 11.33 -36.21
N PRO A 431 -30.94 11.13 -35.07
CA PRO A 431 -30.34 9.84 -34.71
C PRO A 431 -31.38 8.72 -34.56
N ASP A 432 -31.03 7.48 -34.89
CA ASP A 432 -31.94 6.33 -34.81
C ASP A 432 -32.53 6.16 -33.40
N ALA A 433 -31.70 6.30 -32.35
CA ALA A 433 -32.14 6.22 -30.95
C ALA A 433 -33.16 7.32 -30.58
N THR A 434 -33.09 8.49 -31.23
CA THR A 434 -34.08 9.55 -31.04
C THR A 434 -35.35 9.25 -31.81
N VAL A 435 -35.27 8.65 -33.01
CA VAL A 435 -36.44 8.17 -33.76
C VAL A 435 -37.21 7.13 -32.96
N GLU A 436 -36.53 6.14 -32.37
CA GLU A 436 -37.13 5.11 -31.52
C GLU A 436 -37.87 5.74 -30.33
N ARG A 437 -37.21 6.66 -29.60
CA ARG A 437 -37.83 7.37 -28.47
C ARG A 437 -39.06 8.17 -28.88
N VAL A 438 -39.02 8.83 -30.05
CA VAL A 438 -40.19 9.56 -30.57
C VAL A 438 -41.31 8.58 -30.93
N ALA A 439 -41.00 7.47 -31.61
CA ALA A 439 -41.98 6.45 -31.95
C ALA A 439 -42.65 5.85 -30.71
N GLU A 440 -41.89 5.48 -29.69
CA GLU A 440 -42.40 5.01 -28.39
C GLU A 440 -43.30 6.05 -27.72
N THR A 441 -42.87 7.31 -27.70
CA THR A 441 -43.66 8.41 -27.14
C THR A 441 -44.99 8.54 -27.88
N VAL A 442 -44.98 8.48 -29.21
CA VAL A 442 -46.19 8.57 -30.04
C VAL A 442 -47.10 7.36 -29.82
N GLN A 443 -46.55 6.14 -29.76
CA GLN A 443 -47.34 4.92 -29.50
C GLN A 443 -48.02 4.94 -28.13
N GLY A 444 -47.40 5.56 -27.11
CA GLY A 444 -47.96 5.71 -25.77
C GLY A 444 -49.13 6.69 -25.66
N LEU A 445 -49.38 7.52 -26.68
CA LEU A 445 -50.51 8.46 -26.69
C LEU A 445 -51.81 7.74 -27.07
N ALA A 446 -52.92 8.09 -26.41
CA ALA A 446 -54.19 7.39 -26.57
C ALA A 446 -54.95 7.76 -27.86
N GLY A 447 -54.83 9.01 -28.33
CA GLY A 447 -55.63 9.54 -29.43
C GLY A 447 -54.81 9.86 -30.68
N ALA A 448 -55.37 9.58 -31.87
CA ALA A 448 -54.74 9.93 -33.14
C ALA A 448 -54.42 11.42 -33.27
N ARG A 449 -55.25 12.29 -32.67
CA ARG A 449 -55.00 13.75 -32.63
C ARG A 449 -53.75 14.11 -31.84
N ASP A 450 -53.58 13.54 -30.64
CA ASP A 450 -52.39 13.80 -29.81
C ASP A 450 -51.12 13.25 -30.48
N LYS A 451 -51.23 12.08 -31.11
CA LYS A 451 -50.16 11.48 -31.92
C LYS A 451 -49.77 12.40 -33.08
N VAL A 452 -50.74 12.89 -33.85
CA VAL A 452 -50.49 13.80 -34.98
C VAL A 452 -49.90 15.13 -34.53
N ALA A 453 -50.39 15.71 -33.44
CA ALA A 453 -49.79 16.91 -32.86
C ALA A 453 -48.32 16.68 -32.48
N ARG A 454 -48.01 15.52 -31.87
CA ARG A 454 -46.64 15.15 -31.51
C ARG A 454 -45.75 14.88 -32.72
N ILE A 455 -46.24 14.16 -33.72
CA ILE A 455 -45.52 13.90 -34.98
C ILE A 455 -45.28 15.22 -35.72
N GLY A 456 -46.29 16.09 -35.81
CA GLY A 456 -46.20 17.40 -36.45
C GLY A 456 -45.17 18.30 -35.78
N ALA A 457 -45.15 18.35 -34.45
CA ALA A 457 -44.13 19.08 -33.68
C ALA A 457 -42.69 18.71 -34.07
N TYR A 458 -42.40 17.43 -34.30
CA TYR A 458 -41.07 16.99 -34.72
C TYR A 458 -40.82 17.13 -36.22
N ALA A 459 -41.76 16.66 -37.05
CA ALA A 459 -41.61 16.62 -38.49
C ALA A 459 -41.56 18.04 -39.09
N LEU A 460 -42.45 18.94 -38.67
CA LEU A 460 -42.47 20.32 -39.17
C LEU A 460 -41.29 21.15 -38.63
N GLY A 461 -40.68 20.75 -37.52
CA GLY A 461 -39.41 21.32 -37.04
C GLY A 461 -38.22 21.04 -37.97
N ILE A 462 -38.30 20.01 -38.82
CA ILE A 462 -37.27 19.70 -39.83
C ILE A 462 -37.51 20.58 -41.06
N ALA A 463 -36.70 21.61 -41.26
CA ALA A 463 -36.90 22.61 -42.33
C ALA A 463 -36.84 22.00 -43.75
N GLU A 464 -35.92 21.07 -44.00
CA GLU A 464 -35.70 20.50 -45.33
C GLU A 464 -36.69 19.35 -45.67
N PRO A 465 -37.39 19.38 -46.82
CA PRO A 465 -38.37 18.37 -47.19
C PRO A 465 -37.81 16.95 -47.38
N GLY A 466 -36.55 16.81 -47.79
CA GLY A 466 -35.89 15.52 -47.97
C GLY A 466 -35.69 14.79 -46.63
N PRO A 467 -34.90 15.36 -45.70
CA PRO A 467 -34.72 14.83 -44.35
C PRO A 467 -36.03 14.67 -43.57
N ARG A 468 -37.02 15.56 -43.75
CA ARG A 468 -38.36 15.43 -43.15
C ARG A 468 -39.07 14.15 -43.60
N ARG A 469 -39.07 13.85 -44.90
CA ARG A 469 -39.66 12.62 -45.44
C ARG A 469 -38.91 11.37 -44.98
N ALA A 470 -37.58 11.44 -44.90
CA ALA A 470 -36.76 10.35 -44.36
C ALA A 470 -37.12 10.06 -42.90
N PHE A 471 -37.24 11.09 -42.07
CA PHE A 471 -37.67 10.95 -40.66
C PHE A 471 -39.03 10.27 -40.54
N MET A 472 -40.01 10.63 -41.37
CA MET A 472 -41.32 9.95 -41.38
C MET A 472 -41.22 8.47 -41.76
N ALA A 473 -40.31 8.12 -42.69
CA ALA A 473 -40.08 6.73 -43.05
C ALA A 473 -39.37 5.95 -41.93
N ASP A 474 -38.44 6.60 -41.22
CA ASP A 474 -37.73 5.98 -40.10
C ASP A 474 -38.65 5.76 -38.90
N LEU A 475 -39.63 6.65 -38.67
CA LEU A 475 -40.71 6.43 -37.69
C LEU A 475 -41.56 5.18 -38.00
N VAL A 476 -41.84 4.91 -39.28
CA VAL A 476 -42.53 3.66 -39.70
C VAL A 476 -41.67 2.44 -39.38
N LYS A 477 -40.37 2.50 -39.67
CA LYS A 477 -39.43 1.41 -39.33
C LYS A 477 -39.36 1.17 -37.81
N ALA A 478 -39.49 2.23 -37.02
CA ALA A 478 -39.55 2.19 -35.55
C ALA A 478 -40.91 1.70 -35.01
N GLY A 479 -41.81 1.21 -35.87
CA GLY A 479 -43.04 0.53 -35.48
C GLY A 479 -44.30 1.41 -35.51
N LEU A 480 -44.25 2.63 -36.06
CA LEU A 480 -45.47 3.34 -36.39
C LEU A 480 -46.15 2.76 -37.65
N PRO A 481 -47.47 2.96 -37.83
CA PRO A 481 -48.23 2.32 -38.90
C PRO A 481 -47.67 2.59 -40.30
N GLU A 482 -47.67 1.56 -41.16
CA GLU A 482 -47.43 1.73 -42.59
C GLU A 482 -48.36 2.80 -43.18
N GLY A 483 -47.84 3.64 -44.07
CA GLY A 483 -48.58 4.77 -44.62
C GLY A 483 -48.51 6.06 -43.80
N LEU A 484 -47.88 6.05 -42.62
CA LEU A 484 -47.70 7.27 -41.80
C LEU A 484 -47.11 8.45 -42.59
N ARG A 485 -46.21 8.19 -43.55
CA ARG A 485 -45.62 9.24 -44.39
C ARG A 485 -46.64 10.08 -45.16
N PHE A 486 -47.85 9.56 -45.40
CA PHE A 486 -48.94 10.29 -46.07
C PHE A 486 -49.78 11.15 -45.11
N VAL A 487 -49.48 11.13 -43.81
CA VAL A 487 -50.01 12.10 -42.84
C VAL A 487 -49.29 13.45 -43.00
N LEU A 488 -48.03 13.44 -43.47
CA LEU A 488 -47.21 14.64 -43.60
C LEU A 488 -47.82 15.71 -44.54
N PRO A 489 -48.33 15.39 -45.74
CA PRO A 489 -48.95 16.39 -46.61
C PRO A 489 -50.13 17.14 -45.96
N ALA A 490 -50.97 16.45 -45.19
CA ALA A 490 -52.05 17.10 -44.43
C ALA A 490 -51.51 18.02 -43.32
N LEU A 491 -50.47 17.57 -42.59
CA LEU A 491 -49.78 18.41 -41.61
C LEU A 491 -49.15 19.65 -42.23
N GLU A 492 -48.50 19.53 -43.40
CA GLU A 492 -47.90 20.65 -44.14
C GLU A 492 -48.95 21.65 -44.64
N ALA A 493 -50.15 21.16 -44.97
CA ALA A 493 -51.29 21.99 -45.35
C ALA A 493 -52.02 22.62 -44.13
N GLY A 494 -51.61 22.30 -42.90
CA GLY A 494 -52.29 22.72 -41.67
C GLY A 494 -53.62 22.01 -41.38
N ASP A 495 -53.91 20.91 -42.09
CA ASP A 495 -55.09 20.07 -41.89
C ASP A 495 -54.83 19.01 -40.80
N GLU A 496 -54.68 19.45 -39.55
CA GLU A 496 -54.46 18.56 -38.41
C GLU A 496 -55.60 17.55 -38.20
N VAL A 497 -56.83 17.93 -38.56
CA VAL A 497 -58.01 17.07 -38.43
C VAL A 497 -57.93 15.94 -39.45
N GLY A 498 -57.71 16.25 -40.73
CA GLY A 498 -57.51 15.24 -41.77
C GLY A 498 -56.33 14.32 -41.44
N ALA A 499 -55.20 14.89 -40.99
CA ALA A 499 -54.04 14.12 -40.55
C ALA A 499 -54.39 13.12 -39.42
N ALA A 500 -55.16 13.56 -38.41
CA ALA A 500 -55.60 12.71 -37.30
C ALA A 500 -56.59 11.63 -37.73
N GLU A 501 -57.52 11.95 -38.64
CA GLU A 501 -58.42 10.96 -39.24
C GLU A 501 -57.64 9.88 -40.00
N LEU A 502 -56.65 10.28 -40.82
CA LEU A 502 -55.81 9.34 -41.55
C LEU A 502 -55.02 8.43 -40.61
N LEU A 503 -54.32 9.00 -39.61
CA LEU A 503 -53.56 8.19 -38.65
C LEU A 503 -54.48 7.22 -37.88
N GLY A 504 -55.65 7.69 -37.44
CA GLY A 504 -56.65 6.83 -36.79
C GLY A 504 -57.10 5.68 -37.68
N ALA A 505 -57.30 5.93 -38.98
CA ALA A 505 -57.66 4.89 -39.94
C ALA A 505 -56.51 3.90 -40.22
N LEU A 506 -55.25 4.36 -40.19
CA LEU A 506 -54.08 3.49 -40.34
C LEU A 506 -53.90 2.54 -39.15
N GLU A 507 -54.27 2.96 -37.94
CA GLU A 507 -54.21 2.15 -36.71
C GLU A 507 -55.44 1.25 -36.51
N ALA A 508 -56.60 1.67 -37.04
CA ALA A 508 -57.85 0.95 -36.87
C ALA A 508 -57.89 -0.35 -37.69
N LYS A 509 -58.43 -1.40 -37.09
CA LYS A 509 -58.76 -2.64 -37.79
C LYS A 509 -60.10 -2.48 -38.52
N ILE A 510 -60.06 -1.83 -39.67
CA ILE A 510 -61.25 -1.54 -40.48
C ILE A 510 -61.61 -2.78 -41.32
N THR A 511 -62.87 -3.20 -41.23
CA THR A 511 -63.42 -4.29 -42.03
C THR A 511 -64.73 -3.85 -42.66
N LEU A 512 -64.72 -3.63 -43.97
CA LEU A 512 -65.93 -3.46 -44.77
C LEU A 512 -66.33 -4.81 -45.38
N GLU A 513 -67.63 -5.10 -45.33
CA GLU A 513 -68.23 -6.28 -45.95
C GLU A 513 -69.39 -5.88 -46.86
N GLY A 514 -69.76 -6.76 -47.80
CA GLY A 514 -70.90 -6.55 -48.67
C GLY A 514 -70.71 -5.44 -49.71
N ASP A 515 -71.81 -4.73 -50.01
CA ASP A 515 -71.87 -3.73 -51.08
C ASP A 515 -71.02 -2.47 -50.81
N PRO A 516 -70.91 -1.93 -49.57
CA PRO A 516 -70.02 -0.79 -49.29
C PRO A 516 -68.56 -1.03 -49.68
N LYS A 517 -68.08 -2.28 -49.57
CA LYS A 517 -66.73 -2.64 -50.01
C LYS A 517 -66.58 -2.62 -51.54
N LYS A 518 -67.62 -3.06 -52.27
CA LYS A 518 -67.60 -3.07 -53.75
C LYS A 518 -67.68 -1.65 -54.29
N GLU A 519 -68.55 -0.83 -53.73
CA GLU A 519 -68.73 0.57 -54.11
C GLU A 519 -67.44 1.37 -53.82
N LEU A 520 -66.83 1.18 -52.65
CA LEU A 520 -65.53 1.79 -52.36
C LEU A 520 -64.44 1.40 -53.36
N ARG A 521 -64.37 0.11 -53.74
CA ARG A 521 -63.39 -0.35 -54.74
C ARG A 521 -63.64 0.25 -56.12
N ALA A 522 -64.90 0.35 -56.54
CA ALA A 522 -65.26 0.99 -57.81
C ALA A 522 -64.83 2.47 -57.81
N ALA A 523 -65.11 3.21 -56.74
CA ALA A 523 -64.69 4.60 -56.58
C ALA A 523 -63.15 4.76 -56.58
N LEU A 524 -62.42 3.84 -55.94
CA LEU A 524 -60.95 3.83 -55.96
C LEU A 524 -60.38 3.52 -57.36
N GLU A 525 -60.97 2.57 -58.09
CA GLU A 525 -60.57 2.25 -59.47
C GLU A 525 -60.81 3.43 -60.42
N GLU A 526 -61.97 4.09 -60.31
CA GLU A 526 -62.31 5.28 -61.11
C GLU A 526 -61.39 6.47 -60.80
N SER A 527 -60.87 6.57 -59.57
CA SER A 527 -59.99 7.67 -59.17
C SER A 527 -58.63 7.72 -59.90
N GLY A 528 -58.20 6.61 -60.52
CA GLY A 528 -56.96 6.53 -61.30
C GLY A 528 -55.67 6.77 -60.49
N GLU A 529 -55.70 6.65 -59.17
CA GLU A 529 -54.64 7.15 -58.26
C GLU A 529 -53.24 6.57 -58.51
N THR A 530 -53.13 5.39 -59.13
CA THR A 530 -51.83 4.76 -59.45
C THR A 530 -51.40 4.90 -60.91
N ALA A 531 -52.24 5.51 -61.77
CA ALA A 531 -51.96 5.62 -63.20
C ALA A 531 -50.69 6.45 -63.47
N PHE A 532 -50.50 7.54 -62.73
CA PHE A 532 -49.32 8.39 -62.85
C PHE A 532 -48.03 7.69 -62.44
N GLU A 533 -48.03 7.03 -61.28
CA GLU A 533 -46.86 6.32 -60.76
C GLU A 533 -46.51 5.11 -61.63
N THR A 534 -47.51 4.43 -62.21
CA THR A 534 -47.31 3.35 -63.17
C THR A 534 -46.65 3.85 -64.45
N LEU A 535 -47.14 4.98 -65.00
CA LEU A 535 -46.54 5.61 -66.17
C LEU A 535 -45.11 6.09 -65.87
N THR A 536 -44.89 6.73 -64.73
CA THR A 536 -43.57 7.21 -64.29
C THR A 536 -42.59 6.04 -64.15
N ALA A 537 -43.00 4.94 -63.53
CA ALA A 537 -42.17 3.74 -63.40
C ALA A 537 -41.83 3.11 -64.75
N ALA A 538 -42.80 3.06 -65.68
CA ALA A 538 -42.59 2.56 -67.02
C ALA A 538 -41.62 3.43 -67.83
N LEU A 539 -41.71 4.76 -67.70
CA LEU A 539 -40.85 5.72 -68.42
C LEU A 539 -39.43 5.79 -67.87
N THR A 540 -39.27 5.70 -66.54
CA THR A 540 -37.96 5.88 -65.87
C THR A 540 -37.23 4.56 -65.63
N GLY A 541 -37.93 3.42 -65.68
CA GLY A 541 -37.43 2.13 -65.23
C GLY A 541 -37.27 2.02 -63.71
N ASP A 542 -37.67 3.05 -62.95
CA ASP A 542 -37.60 3.08 -61.49
C ASP A 542 -38.93 2.59 -60.89
N ALA A 543 -38.88 1.51 -60.10
CA ALA A 543 -40.07 0.96 -59.46
C ALA A 543 -40.53 1.75 -58.22
N ARG A 544 -39.70 2.68 -57.69
CA ARG A 544 -40.00 3.41 -56.45
C ARG A 544 -41.28 4.26 -56.52
N PRO A 545 -41.55 5.03 -57.60
CA PRO A 545 -42.82 5.75 -57.73
C PRO A 545 -44.02 4.82 -57.64
N LEU A 546 -43.98 3.66 -58.31
CA LEU A 546 -45.08 2.69 -58.27
C LEU A 546 -45.29 2.10 -56.88
N ALA A 547 -44.21 1.78 -56.16
CA ALA A 547 -44.31 1.32 -54.78
C ALA A 547 -44.93 2.39 -53.87
N GLU A 548 -44.52 3.65 -54.02
CA GLU A 548 -45.10 4.77 -53.28
C GLU A 548 -46.57 5.00 -53.62
N GLY A 549 -46.96 4.95 -54.89
CA GLY A 549 -48.35 5.08 -55.30
C GLY A 549 -49.24 3.98 -54.72
N ARG A 550 -48.75 2.74 -54.66
CA ARG A 550 -49.48 1.62 -54.03
C ARG A 550 -49.65 1.81 -52.53
N GLU A 551 -48.61 2.22 -51.82
CA GLU A 551 -48.72 2.50 -50.39
C GLU A 551 -49.67 3.68 -50.13
N ARG A 552 -49.66 4.71 -50.99
CA ARG A 552 -50.58 5.83 -50.89
C ARG A 552 -52.02 5.40 -51.11
N LEU A 553 -52.27 4.61 -52.16
CA LEU A 553 -53.58 4.04 -52.43
C LEU A 553 -54.09 3.22 -51.24
N ALA A 554 -53.23 2.43 -50.59
CA ALA A 554 -53.59 1.68 -49.40
C ALA A 554 -53.96 2.60 -48.21
N ALA A 555 -53.26 3.72 -48.03
CA ALA A 555 -53.60 4.71 -47.00
C ALA A 555 -54.94 5.41 -47.30
N ILE A 556 -55.18 5.76 -48.57
CA ILE A 556 -56.46 6.33 -49.06
C ILE A 556 -57.60 5.32 -48.83
N GLU A 557 -57.42 4.06 -49.22
CA GLU A 557 -58.42 3.00 -49.05
C GLU A 557 -58.78 2.84 -47.57
N ARG A 558 -57.79 2.84 -46.65
CA ARG A 558 -58.06 2.74 -45.20
C ARG A 558 -58.87 3.93 -44.69
N LEU A 559 -58.49 5.16 -45.02
CA LEU A 559 -59.23 6.35 -44.58
C LEU A 559 -60.64 6.41 -45.16
N ALA A 560 -60.80 6.14 -46.46
CA ALA A 560 -62.10 6.09 -47.10
C ALA A 560 -62.98 4.99 -46.48
N ALA A 561 -62.41 3.81 -46.21
CA ALA A 561 -63.12 2.73 -45.55
C ALA A 561 -63.58 3.10 -44.13
N ALA A 562 -62.75 3.81 -43.36
CA ALA A 562 -63.12 4.32 -42.04
C ALA A 562 -64.34 5.25 -42.12
N ARG A 563 -64.38 6.13 -43.13
CA ARG A 563 -65.48 7.09 -43.32
C ARG A 563 -66.76 6.42 -43.82
N VAL A 564 -66.66 5.45 -44.73
CA VAL A 564 -67.80 4.63 -45.17
C VAL A 564 -68.36 3.84 -43.99
N GLN A 565 -67.50 3.27 -43.14
CA GLN A 565 -67.94 2.62 -41.90
C GLN A 565 -68.66 3.59 -40.95
N ALA A 566 -68.31 4.87 -40.97
CA ALA A 566 -68.99 5.95 -40.25
C ALA A 566 -70.23 6.51 -40.99
N GLY A 567 -70.61 5.96 -42.15
CA GLY A 567 -71.81 6.32 -42.90
C GLY A 567 -71.62 7.36 -44.00
N ALA A 568 -70.39 7.70 -44.39
CA ALA A 568 -70.13 8.55 -45.54
C ALA A 568 -70.41 7.82 -46.87
N ASP A 569 -70.80 8.57 -47.89
CA ASP A 569 -70.87 8.08 -49.26
C ASP A 569 -69.48 7.65 -49.77
N PRO A 570 -69.34 6.52 -50.51
CA PRO A 570 -68.04 6.04 -51.00
C PRO A 570 -67.26 7.06 -51.84
N ASP A 571 -67.92 7.83 -52.71
CA ASP A 571 -67.24 8.80 -53.59
C ASP A 571 -66.71 9.99 -52.76
N ASP A 572 -67.54 10.51 -51.86
CA ASP A 572 -67.15 11.57 -50.93
C ASP A 572 -66.02 11.10 -49.99
N ALA A 573 -66.06 9.84 -49.54
CA ALA A 573 -65.04 9.24 -48.69
C ALA A 573 -63.69 9.11 -49.41
N VAL A 574 -63.69 8.66 -50.68
CA VAL A 574 -62.48 8.59 -51.51
C VAL A 574 -61.95 9.99 -51.81
N ALA A 575 -62.80 10.94 -52.19
CA ALA A 575 -62.41 12.32 -52.45
C ALA A 575 -61.75 12.98 -51.23
N HIS A 576 -62.35 12.81 -50.05
CA HIS A 576 -61.77 13.29 -48.79
C HIS A 576 -60.44 12.61 -48.48
N ALA A 577 -60.37 11.28 -48.59
CA ALA A 577 -59.15 10.54 -48.29
C ALA A 577 -57.98 10.93 -49.21
N ARG A 578 -58.24 11.17 -50.51
CA ARG A 578 -57.26 11.69 -51.47
C ARG A 578 -56.76 13.08 -51.09
N LYS A 579 -57.67 13.99 -50.72
CA LYS A 579 -57.32 15.34 -50.28
C LYS A 579 -56.37 15.28 -49.08
N VAL A 580 -56.68 14.46 -48.09
CA VAL A 580 -55.86 14.31 -46.87
C VAL A 580 -54.50 13.68 -47.19
N ALA A 581 -54.47 12.50 -47.81
CA ALA A 581 -53.23 11.77 -48.07
C ALA A 581 -52.32 12.43 -49.12
N GLY A 582 -52.90 13.24 -50.03
CA GLY A 582 -52.20 13.96 -51.09
C GLY A 582 -51.86 15.41 -50.76
N GLY A 583 -52.23 15.93 -49.58
CA GLY A 583 -51.99 17.33 -49.19
C GLY A 583 -52.76 18.34 -50.02
N GLY A 584 -53.94 17.95 -50.51
CA GLY A 584 -54.78 18.76 -51.37
C GLY A 584 -54.31 18.88 -52.81
N VAL A 585 -53.16 18.32 -53.18
CA VAL A 585 -52.61 18.41 -54.54
C VAL A 585 -53.54 17.69 -55.52
N ALA A 586 -54.22 18.44 -56.39
CA ALA A 586 -55.06 17.85 -57.42
C ALA A 586 -54.18 17.29 -58.54
N ARG A 587 -54.41 16.03 -58.93
CA ARG A 587 -53.71 15.40 -60.05
C ARG A 587 -54.70 15.19 -61.18
N LEU A 588 -54.42 15.81 -62.31
CA LEU A 588 -55.17 15.61 -63.53
C LEU A 588 -54.42 14.59 -64.39
N VAL A 589 -55.00 13.42 -64.65
CA VAL A 589 -54.44 12.43 -65.57
C VAL A 589 -55.03 12.69 -66.95
N ASP A 590 -54.18 13.14 -67.86
CA ASP A 590 -54.55 13.40 -69.25
C ASP A 590 -53.94 12.29 -70.14
N PRO A 591 -54.73 11.64 -71.03
CA PRO A 591 -54.25 10.49 -71.79
C PRO A 591 -53.11 10.81 -72.77
N ASP A 592 -52.91 12.07 -73.13
CA ASP A 592 -51.87 12.50 -74.09
C ASP A 592 -50.69 13.21 -73.41
N LEU A 593 -50.93 13.90 -72.29
CA LEU A 593 -49.96 14.72 -71.58
C LEU A 593 -49.40 14.04 -70.32
N GLY A 594 -49.93 12.86 -69.96
CA GLY A 594 -49.62 12.21 -68.69
C GLY A 594 -50.32 12.91 -67.52
N ALA A 595 -49.81 12.74 -66.29
CA ALA A 595 -50.42 13.43 -65.15
C ALA A 595 -49.79 14.78 -64.86
N ILE A 596 -50.66 15.76 -64.66
CA ILE A 596 -50.34 17.13 -64.30
C ILE A 596 -50.67 17.30 -62.83
N THR A 597 -49.71 17.81 -62.07
CA THR A 597 -49.86 18.08 -60.64
C THR A 597 -50.25 19.56 -60.49
N LEU A 598 -51.37 19.82 -59.83
CA LEU A 598 -51.93 21.13 -59.63
C LEU A 598 -51.78 21.55 -58.17
N PRO A 599 -51.59 22.86 -57.88
CA PRO A 599 -51.77 23.41 -56.55
C PRO A 599 -53.12 23.00 -55.98
N GLY A 600 -53.26 22.87 -54.67
CA GLY A 600 -54.47 22.29 -54.08
C GLY A 600 -55.73 23.16 -54.15
N ASP A 601 -55.59 24.42 -54.53
CA ASP A 601 -56.68 25.33 -54.91
C ASP A 601 -56.90 25.39 -56.44
N GLY A 602 -56.11 24.63 -57.20
CA GLY A 602 -56.24 24.50 -58.64
C GLY A 602 -57.56 23.86 -59.01
N ASP A 603 -58.37 24.59 -59.78
CA ASP A 603 -59.61 24.09 -60.36
C ASP A 603 -59.27 23.06 -61.45
N ALA A 604 -59.11 21.80 -61.04
CA ALA A 604 -58.77 20.69 -61.92
C ALA A 604 -59.75 20.57 -63.08
N THR A 605 -61.04 20.79 -62.83
CA THR A 605 -62.10 20.82 -63.83
C THR A 605 -61.85 21.90 -64.87
N ARG A 606 -61.46 23.12 -64.44
CA ARG A 606 -61.15 24.22 -65.36
C ARG A 606 -59.88 23.97 -66.17
N ILE A 607 -58.88 23.31 -65.59
CA ILE A 607 -57.65 22.93 -66.30
C ILE A 607 -57.93 21.81 -67.29
N GLU A 608 -58.70 20.80 -66.91
CA GLU A 608 -59.15 19.74 -67.81
C GLU A 608 -59.97 20.31 -68.97
N GLN A 609 -60.94 21.18 -68.70
CA GLN A 609 -61.69 21.89 -69.74
C GLN A 609 -60.80 22.79 -70.61
N GLY A 610 -59.73 23.33 -70.04
CA GLY A 610 -58.71 24.10 -70.77
C GLY A 610 -57.90 23.22 -71.70
N LEU A 611 -57.45 22.05 -71.23
CA LEU A 611 -56.71 21.06 -72.01
C LEU A 611 -57.59 20.46 -73.11
N GLN A 612 -58.85 20.12 -72.82
CA GLN A 612 -59.81 19.65 -73.82
C GLN A 612 -60.06 20.70 -74.91
N ARG A 613 -60.20 21.99 -74.54
CA ARG A 613 -60.31 23.09 -75.50
C ARG A 613 -59.03 23.25 -76.33
N PHE A 614 -57.88 23.26 -75.69
CA PHE A 614 -56.59 23.37 -76.38
C PHE A 614 -56.35 22.20 -77.35
N ARG A 615 -56.72 20.98 -76.97
CA ARG A 615 -56.73 19.81 -77.87
C ARG A 615 -57.66 20.04 -79.05
N HIS A 616 -58.89 20.48 -78.81
CA HIS A 616 -59.83 20.75 -79.88
C HIS A 616 -59.29 21.80 -80.86
N GLU A 617 -58.70 22.89 -80.35
CA GLU A 617 -58.05 23.93 -81.14
C GLU A 617 -56.86 23.40 -81.95
N ILE A 618 -55.97 22.61 -81.33
CA ILE A 618 -54.86 21.94 -82.03
C ILE A 618 -55.41 21.02 -83.12
N THR A 619 -56.40 20.18 -82.82
CA THR A 619 -56.92 19.21 -83.79
C THR A 619 -57.66 19.88 -84.94
N GLU A 620 -58.24 21.05 -84.70
CA GLU A 620 -58.91 21.86 -85.72
C GLU A 620 -57.91 22.63 -86.61
N HIS A 621 -56.77 23.05 -86.07
CA HIS A 621 -55.80 23.90 -86.77
C HIS A 621 -54.57 23.15 -87.31
N VAL A 622 -54.31 21.95 -86.79
CA VAL A 622 -53.28 21.05 -87.27
C VAL A 622 -53.91 20.11 -88.29
N ASP A 623 -53.78 20.48 -89.56
CA ASP A 623 -54.15 19.62 -90.68
C ASP A 623 -53.31 18.33 -90.62
N ALA A 624 -53.97 17.20 -90.39
CA ALA A 624 -53.34 15.89 -90.34
C ALA A 624 -52.52 15.59 -91.61
N ALA A 625 -52.87 16.18 -92.76
CA ALA A 625 -52.11 16.06 -93.99
C ALA A 625 -50.79 16.86 -93.97
N VAL A 626 -50.73 17.97 -93.25
CA VAL A 626 -49.51 18.77 -93.05
C VAL A 626 -48.58 18.06 -92.08
N LEU A 627 -49.10 17.52 -90.98
CA LEU A 627 -48.27 16.79 -90.01
C LEU A 627 -47.73 15.47 -90.59
N ALA A 628 -48.54 14.75 -91.39
CA ALA A 628 -48.10 13.56 -92.12
C ALA A 628 -47.01 13.88 -93.18
N ARG A 629 -47.04 15.07 -93.81
CA ARG A 629 -45.95 15.54 -94.69
C ARG A 629 -44.69 15.93 -93.91
N MET A 630 -44.83 16.44 -92.68
CA MET A 630 -43.69 16.83 -91.83
C MET A 630 -42.99 15.62 -91.18
N LEU A 631 -43.71 14.55 -90.85
CA LEU A 631 -43.18 13.36 -90.16
C LEU A 631 -42.82 12.19 -91.09
N SER A 632 -43.07 12.34 -92.39
CA SER A 632 -42.59 11.42 -93.42
C SER A 632 -41.05 11.30 -93.35
N PRO A 633 -40.47 10.08 -93.25
CA PRO A 633 -39.02 9.86 -93.31
C PRO A 633 -38.39 10.33 -94.63
N GLU A 634 -39.22 10.51 -95.67
CA GLU A 634 -38.84 11.12 -96.94
C GLU A 634 -39.04 12.63 -96.83
N GLY A 635 -38.10 13.30 -96.18
CA GLY A 635 -38.04 14.75 -96.11
C GLY A 635 -37.82 15.36 -97.49
N GLN A 636 -38.89 15.78 -98.15
CA GLN A 636 -38.86 16.80 -99.19
C GLN A 636 -40.00 17.79 -98.94
N GLY A 637 -39.72 18.85 -98.17
CA GLY A 637 -40.75 19.86 -97.96
C GLY A 637 -40.47 20.96 -96.94
N PHE A 638 -39.21 21.40 -96.77
CA PHE A 638 -38.93 22.67 -96.09
C PHE A 638 -37.91 23.55 -96.82
N GLU A 639 -37.75 23.35 -98.14
CA GLU A 639 -37.05 24.29 -99.02
C GLU A 639 -37.99 24.69 -100.17
N ALA A 640 -38.71 25.81 -100.05
CA ALA A 640 -39.11 26.63 -101.23
C ALA A 640 -39.91 27.91 -100.94
N SER A 641 -40.54 28.12 -99.77
CA SER A 641 -41.56 29.19 -99.64
C SER A 641 -41.20 30.43 -98.83
N PHE A 642 -39.99 30.58 -98.29
CA PHE A 642 -39.53 31.84 -97.67
C PHE A 642 -38.59 32.70 -98.54
N ALA A 643 -38.73 32.59 -99.86
CA ALA A 643 -38.14 33.54 -100.80
C ALA A 643 -39.24 34.26 -101.59
N ARG A 644 -39.83 35.30 -100.95
CA ARG A 644 -40.57 36.47 -101.49
C ARG A 644 -41.87 36.75 -100.70
N ARG A 645 -41.73 37.47 -99.59
CA ARG A 645 -42.40 38.76 -99.37
C ARG A 645 -41.67 39.53 -98.28
#